data_AF-A0A5C6KK74-F1
#
_entry.id   AF-A0A5C6KK74-F1
#
_cell.length_a   1.000
_cell.length_b   1.000
_cell.length_c   1.000
_cell.angle_alpha   90.00
_cell.angle_beta   90.00
_cell.angle_gamma   90.00
#
_symmetry.space_group_name_H-M   'P 1'
#
loop_
_entity.id
_entity.type
_entity.pdbx_description
1 polymer ?
#
loop_
_entity_poly.entity_id
_entity_poly.type
_entity_poly.pdbx_seq_one_letter_code
_entity_poly.pdbx_strand_id
1 'polypeptide(L)'
;MMRHLKYLAFVACLGSLSPAFAQNASKSLTVDDLITWQRITDREISDNGKWVACKMEPWEGDATVYLYEAQGQETATFSPADKFAFSASSGYLVVTQTPGKSTVDSLKVLKTKEDKMPMNTLVIYSVAGKKETIDSLKTFKLADEADWIAYQRGRKDSTLYVRSLDGSKTFQFPTVTDFQFAKKSGMLYYTSAAEGEAGIFTLNPEKGSPALIKEGKGVFKQTTFDEKGERLAFLYCADKDSSYKALSLWLSEHNAPAKEIATRGNKAFPAEWVINENGMLQFSKSASRLFFGTSPEPRQKDTTQLAENRPNVQVWSWDEPVQYTVQNYNKEKDLKKSYQAVYNLGNGSIFQLANEELPNIQLGNEGDAALALLSTSRPYSLSSMWEARTRSDYYTVSLDNGERKQIAKADYGRFRLSPQGKYAYWYGETDSCWYTIALAEGKRYRLTTPESFPAWDEENDVPNHPYAHGAAGWTANDQNLLIYDRYDIWKFDPTAATSPINLTVNGRKEKLSYRLEQLDKEARFIDLGKPQLLKGFNETTKGYGFYNARLSAPAAPKTLLAGNYMLRSINKAKNTDDVIYTMETFQQYPDIHYSTLAFKKSVQLTHGDKQQEGFIWGTAELVSWISLDGRPLEGVVYKPANFDPNKKYPMMVNFYERNSETLYNYRMPEPHRSTIDYHLYNSNEYIIFNPDIRYVDGYPGESCYNCLMPGVTMMIAKGYIDEKAIGAQGHSWGGYQVAYLATRTNLFSAIESGAPVVNMFSAYGGIRWGSGMARSFQYEHTQSRLGATPWSSPLRYLENSPLFTMDKVQTPILIMHNDADGHVPWYQGIEYFVAMKRLGKPCWLLNYTGEPHWPMHMANRIDFQRRMFQFFNHYLKKEKMPKWMSEGVPAVEQPFELGY
;
A
#
# COMPACT_ATOMS: atom_id res chain seq x y z
N MET A 1 35.01 75.69 49.18
CA MET A 1 35.87 75.47 50.35
C MET A 1 35.28 74.31 51.13
N MET A 2 35.99 73.16 51.14
CA MET A 2 35.99 72.08 52.14
C MET A 2 34.66 71.47 52.65
N ARG A 3 34.51 70.17 52.94
CA ARG A 3 35.25 68.91 52.76
C ARG A 3 34.31 67.86 53.40
N HIS A 4 34.24 66.67 52.81
CA HIS A 4 34.13 65.33 53.43
C HIS A 4 33.09 65.08 54.56
N LEU A 5 32.29 64.02 54.55
CA LEU A 5 32.68 62.63 54.44
C LEU A 5 31.40 61.78 54.47
N LYS A 6 31.25 60.78 53.59
CA LYS A 6 30.76 59.42 53.90
C LYS A 6 30.67 58.59 52.61
N TYR A 7 31.72 57.79 52.39
CA TYR A 7 31.74 56.62 51.53
C TYR A 7 31.26 55.42 52.33
N LEU A 8 30.20 54.74 51.88
CA LEU A 8 29.97 53.30 52.09
C LEU A 8 28.80 52.85 51.20
N ALA A 9 29.06 51.81 50.38
CA ALA A 9 28.15 51.07 49.48
C ALA A 9 27.59 51.89 48.29
N PHE A 10 27.96 51.73 47.02
CA PHE A 10 28.22 50.55 46.18
C PHE A 10 27.22 49.40 46.38
N VAL A 11 26.46 49.15 45.30
CA VAL A 11 25.43 48.11 45.09
C VAL A 11 24.00 48.49 45.52
N ALA A 12 23.24 49.05 44.57
CA ALA A 12 21.84 48.70 44.26
C ALA A 12 21.16 49.87 43.51
N CYS A 13 21.30 49.94 42.18
CA CYS A 13 20.38 50.64 41.27
C CYS A 13 20.82 50.41 39.81
N LEU A 14 20.80 49.16 39.36
CA LEU A 14 20.69 48.80 37.94
C LEU A 14 19.33 48.11 37.80
N GLY A 15 18.30 48.92 37.54
CA GLY A 15 16.96 48.45 37.23
C GLY A 15 16.99 47.65 35.93
N SER A 16 16.60 46.40 36.05
CA SER A 16 16.48 45.37 35.01
C SER A 16 15.69 45.83 33.79
N LEU A 17 16.38 46.02 32.67
CA LEU A 17 15.80 45.86 31.34
C LEU A 17 15.77 44.36 31.05
N SER A 18 14.66 43.71 31.41
CA SER A 18 14.36 42.36 30.94
C SER A 18 14.03 42.43 29.45
N PRO A 19 14.64 41.60 28.58
CA PRO A 19 14.13 41.45 27.22
C PRO A 19 12.77 40.76 27.35
N ALA A 20 11.71 41.49 27.02
CA ALA A 20 10.41 40.88 26.79
C ALA A 20 10.57 39.97 25.56
N PHE A 21 10.79 38.68 25.79
CA PHE A 21 10.51 37.67 24.80
C PHE A 21 9.01 37.78 24.49
N ALA A 22 8.67 38.35 23.33
CA ALA A 22 7.35 38.18 22.78
C ALA A 22 7.13 36.66 22.60
N GLN A 23 6.34 36.06 23.49
CA GLN A 23 5.74 34.76 23.20
C GLN A 23 4.84 34.98 21.99
N ASN A 24 5.30 34.57 20.81
CA ASN A 24 4.42 34.46 19.65
C ASN A 24 3.30 33.49 20.03
N ALA A 25 2.07 33.99 20.11
CA ALA A 25 0.91 33.15 20.40
C ALA A 25 0.78 32.10 19.29
N SER A 26 0.66 30.82 19.68
CA SER A 26 0.45 29.74 18.71
C SER A 26 -0.84 29.96 17.91
N LYS A 27 -0.78 29.77 16.59
CA LYS A 27 -1.92 29.91 15.68
C LYS A 27 -2.65 28.58 15.44
N SER A 28 -3.90 28.65 14.98
CA SER A 28 -4.65 27.51 14.47
C SER A 28 -4.17 27.13 13.06
N LEU A 29 -4.25 25.84 12.72
CA LEU A 29 -4.04 25.38 11.34
C LEU A 29 -5.22 25.83 10.45
N THR A 30 -4.91 26.00 9.18
CA THR A 30 -5.87 26.22 8.10
C THR A 30 -5.77 25.08 7.09
N VAL A 31 -6.75 24.96 6.20
CA VAL A 31 -6.70 23.98 5.10
C VAL A 31 -5.46 24.22 4.20
N ASP A 32 -5.02 25.47 4.05
CA ASP A 32 -3.87 25.80 3.22
C ASP A 32 -2.54 25.37 3.88
N ASP A 33 -2.46 25.38 5.21
CA ASP A 33 -1.31 24.80 5.94
C ASP A 33 -1.18 23.29 5.67
N LEU A 34 -2.30 22.56 5.51
CA LEU A 34 -2.30 21.13 5.17
C LEU A 34 -1.63 20.86 3.81
N ILE A 35 -1.81 21.76 2.83
CA ILE A 35 -1.31 21.57 1.46
C ILE A 35 0.22 21.60 1.41
N THR A 36 0.82 22.47 2.22
CA THR A 36 2.26 22.71 2.24
C THR A 36 3.02 21.83 3.23
N TRP A 37 2.29 21.01 4.00
CA TRP A 37 2.84 20.15 5.04
C TRP A 37 3.83 19.12 4.46
N GLN A 38 5.06 19.14 4.96
CA GLN A 38 6.16 18.31 4.49
C GLN A 38 6.10 16.91 5.09
N ARG A 39 6.14 15.90 4.23
CA ARG A 39 6.09 14.47 4.59
C ARG A 39 7.32 13.75 4.04
N ILE A 40 7.87 12.84 4.84
CA ILE A 40 8.93 11.92 4.40
C ILE A 40 8.29 10.79 3.59
N THR A 41 8.56 10.73 2.29
CA THR A 41 7.89 9.78 1.38
C THR A 41 8.82 8.77 0.75
N ASP A 42 10.13 8.97 0.88
CA ASP A 42 11.13 7.97 0.51
C ASP A 42 12.36 8.06 1.41
N ARG A 43 13.07 6.95 1.62
CA ARG A 43 14.26 6.84 2.47
C ARG A 43 15.13 5.65 2.10
N GLU A 44 16.44 5.84 2.14
CA GLU A 44 17.43 4.79 1.88
C GLU A 44 18.64 4.97 2.81
N ILE A 45 19.21 3.86 3.27
CA ILE A 45 20.49 3.82 3.96
C ILE A 45 21.49 3.12 3.03
N SER A 46 22.69 3.68 2.89
CA SER A 46 23.72 3.09 2.04
C SER A 46 24.16 1.72 2.55
N ASP A 47 24.65 0.85 1.65
CA ASP A 47 25.05 -0.52 1.98
C ASP A 47 26.08 -0.61 3.13
N ASN A 48 26.96 0.39 3.24
CA ASN A 48 27.95 0.50 4.31
C ASN A 48 27.46 1.19 5.60
N GLY A 49 26.20 1.62 5.65
CA GLY A 49 25.57 2.24 6.82
C GLY A 49 26.01 3.67 7.16
N LYS A 50 26.84 4.31 6.34
CA LYS A 50 27.41 5.64 6.65
C LYS A 50 26.54 6.80 6.19
N TRP A 51 25.67 6.58 5.21
CA TRP A 51 24.90 7.62 4.56
C TRP A 51 23.42 7.29 4.58
N VAL A 52 22.59 8.30 4.77
CA VAL A 52 21.13 8.19 4.71
C VAL A 52 20.61 9.26 3.79
N ALA A 53 19.83 8.88 2.79
CA ALA A 53 19.13 9.80 1.92
C ALA A 53 17.62 9.70 2.16
N CYS A 54 16.93 10.83 2.14
CA CYS A 54 15.47 10.85 2.26
C CYS A 54 14.83 11.94 1.39
N LYS A 55 13.61 11.66 0.92
CA LYS A 55 12.76 12.64 0.24
C LYS A 55 11.73 13.21 1.20
N MET A 56 11.71 14.53 1.34
CA MET A 56 10.58 15.26 1.92
C MET A 56 9.81 15.97 0.81
N GLU A 57 8.48 15.83 0.82
CA GLU A 57 7.62 16.49 -0.16
C GLU A 57 6.35 17.05 0.49
N PRO A 58 5.82 18.19 0.02
CA PRO A 58 4.48 18.64 0.40
C PRO A 58 3.38 17.80 -0.29
N TRP A 59 2.12 18.04 0.06
CA TRP A 59 1.00 17.52 -0.74
C TRP A 59 0.88 18.23 -2.08
N GLU A 60 1.20 19.53 -2.11
CA GLU A 60 1.36 20.30 -3.33
C GLU A 60 2.61 21.18 -3.29
N GLY A 61 3.54 20.97 -4.23
CA GLY A 61 4.79 21.72 -4.31
C GLY A 61 5.96 20.85 -4.80
N ASP A 62 7.17 21.35 -4.61
CA ASP A 62 8.41 20.68 -5.02
C ASP A 62 8.96 19.81 -3.88
N ALA A 63 9.38 18.60 -4.23
CA ALA A 63 10.05 17.68 -3.31
C ALA A 63 11.54 18.01 -3.17
N THR A 64 12.11 17.69 -2.01
CA THR A 64 13.53 17.90 -1.69
C THR A 64 14.15 16.59 -1.20
N VAL A 65 15.30 16.24 -1.76
CA VAL A 65 16.13 15.11 -1.31
C VAL A 65 17.25 15.63 -0.43
N TYR A 66 17.37 15.07 0.76
CA TYR A 66 18.41 15.39 1.74
C TYR A 66 19.36 14.20 1.87
N LEU A 67 20.65 14.48 2.05
CA LEU A 67 21.69 13.50 2.35
C LEU A 67 22.30 13.80 3.72
N TYR A 68 22.29 12.81 4.59
CA TYR A 68 22.84 12.87 5.93
C TYR A 68 23.99 11.88 6.10
N GLU A 69 24.98 12.28 6.89
CA GLU A 69 25.89 11.33 7.55
C GLU A 69 25.17 10.63 8.71
N ALA A 70 25.54 9.38 8.97
CA ALA A 70 25.07 8.59 10.11
C ALA A 70 25.16 9.32 11.47
N GLN A 71 26.06 10.28 11.60
CA GLN A 71 26.25 11.08 12.82
C GLN A 71 25.24 12.24 12.97
N GLY A 72 24.36 12.46 11.99
CA GLY A 72 23.30 13.48 12.02
C GLY A 72 23.61 14.77 11.25
N GLN A 73 24.76 14.87 10.61
CA GLN A 73 25.11 16.04 9.80
C GLN A 73 24.46 15.96 8.41
N GLU A 74 23.67 16.97 8.05
CA GLU A 74 23.24 17.18 6.66
C GLU A 74 24.46 17.58 5.81
N THR A 75 24.72 16.86 4.73
CA THR A 75 25.89 17.08 3.86
C THR A 75 25.54 17.56 2.46
N ALA A 76 24.33 17.30 1.99
CA ALA A 76 23.84 17.83 0.71
C ALA A 76 22.32 17.88 0.66
N THR A 77 21.82 18.82 -0.15
CA THR A 77 20.39 19.03 -0.42
C THR A 77 20.18 19.17 -1.92
N PHE A 78 19.12 18.56 -2.44
CA PHE A 78 18.74 18.63 -3.85
C PHE A 78 17.28 19.01 -3.96
N SER A 79 16.99 20.15 -4.57
CA SER A 79 15.62 20.64 -4.76
C SER A 79 15.51 21.41 -6.08
N PRO A 80 14.43 21.23 -6.86
CA PRO A 80 13.44 20.15 -6.75
C PRO A 80 14.06 18.79 -7.11
N ALA A 81 13.72 17.72 -6.39
CA ALA A 81 14.22 16.37 -6.66
C ALA A 81 13.20 15.29 -6.25
N ASP A 82 13.17 14.18 -7.00
CA ASP A 82 12.15 13.12 -6.81
C ASP A 82 12.71 11.73 -6.50
N LYS A 83 13.75 11.30 -7.22
CA LYS A 83 14.32 9.94 -7.08
C LYS A 83 15.78 10.01 -6.65
N PHE A 84 16.21 9.05 -5.85
CA PHE A 84 17.60 8.87 -5.50
C PHE A 84 17.95 7.39 -5.30
N ALA A 85 19.23 7.05 -5.37
CA ALA A 85 19.76 5.72 -5.05
C ALA A 85 21.26 5.81 -4.72
N PHE A 86 21.73 4.98 -3.79
CA PHE A 86 23.16 4.83 -3.54
C PHE A 86 23.83 3.87 -4.53
N SER A 87 25.09 4.12 -4.87
CA SER A 87 25.90 3.18 -5.64
C SER A 87 26.33 1.97 -4.81
N ALA A 88 26.74 0.88 -5.49
CA ALA A 88 27.20 -0.35 -4.85
C ALA A 88 28.36 -0.12 -3.84
N SER A 89 29.29 0.79 -4.15
CA SER A 89 30.37 1.14 -3.20
C SER A 89 29.93 2.02 -2.04
N SER A 90 28.69 2.54 -2.07
CA SER A 90 28.20 3.61 -1.21
C SER A 90 29.01 4.92 -1.33
N GLY A 91 29.79 5.08 -2.41
CA GLY A 91 30.62 6.27 -2.67
C GLY A 91 29.89 7.39 -3.43
N TYR A 92 28.72 7.09 -4.00
CA TYR A 92 27.93 8.03 -4.78
C TYR A 92 26.45 7.95 -4.42
N LEU A 93 25.80 9.10 -4.45
CA LEU A 93 24.34 9.26 -4.48
C LEU A 93 23.96 9.77 -5.86
N VAL A 94 23.08 9.04 -6.55
CA VAL A 94 22.50 9.48 -7.82
C VAL A 94 21.13 10.08 -7.53
N VAL A 95 20.86 11.29 -8.03
CA VAL A 95 19.61 12.02 -7.77
C VAL A 95 18.98 12.50 -9.07
N THR A 96 17.66 12.33 -9.21
CA THR A 96 16.88 12.94 -10.29
C THR A 96 16.32 14.29 -9.82
N GLN A 97 16.89 15.38 -10.32
CA GLN A 97 16.32 16.71 -10.16
C GLN A 97 15.20 16.93 -11.19
N THR A 98 14.07 17.47 -10.74
CA THR A 98 12.89 17.72 -11.55
C THR A 98 12.74 19.22 -11.85
N PRO A 99 12.11 19.61 -12.97
CA PRO A 99 11.70 21.00 -13.16
C PRO A 99 10.73 21.43 -12.05
N GLY A 100 10.88 22.66 -11.56
CA GLY A 100 10.01 23.19 -10.50
C GLY A 100 8.54 23.27 -10.92
N LYS A 101 7.64 22.89 -10.02
CA LYS A 101 6.20 22.77 -10.29
C LYS A 101 5.57 24.08 -10.76
N SER A 102 5.91 25.21 -10.15
CA SER A 102 5.39 26.52 -10.56
C SER A 102 5.74 26.87 -12.01
N THR A 103 6.97 26.57 -12.42
CA THR A 103 7.44 26.73 -13.81
C THR A 103 6.67 25.80 -14.75
N VAL A 104 6.55 24.52 -14.39
CA VAL A 104 5.81 23.54 -15.20
C VAL A 104 4.35 23.93 -15.38
N ASP A 105 3.68 24.35 -14.30
CA ASP A 105 2.27 24.73 -14.33
C ASP A 105 2.07 26.03 -15.13
N SER A 106 2.97 27.01 -15.02
CA SER A 106 2.96 28.21 -15.86
C SER A 106 3.08 27.87 -17.36
N LEU A 107 3.97 26.94 -17.71
CA LEU A 107 4.13 26.49 -19.10
C LEU A 107 2.93 25.73 -19.62
N LYS A 108 2.24 24.94 -18.78
CA LYS A 108 0.98 24.27 -19.13
C LYS A 108 -0.14 25.27 -19.39
N VAL A 109 -0.26 26.31 -18.56
CA VAL A 109 -1.23 27.40 -18.76
C VAL A 109 -0.98 28.11 -20.11
N LEU A 110 0.29 28.33 -20.46
CA LEU A 110 0.69 28.85 -21.77
C LEU A 110 0.53 27.86 -22.93
N LYS A 111 0.05 26.63 -22.68
CA LYS A 111 -0.09 25.55 -23.67
C LYS A 111 1.22 25.27 -24.41
N THR A 112 2.34 25.33 -23.70
CA THR A 112 3.67 25.04 -24.24
C THR A 112 3.71 23.62 -24.80
N LYS A 113 4.25 23.45 -26.01
CA LYS A 113 4.37 22.13 -26.64
C LYS A 113 5.26 21.21 -25.80
N GLU A 114 4.92 19.93 -25.75
CA GLU A 114 5.62 18.93 -24.93
C GLU A 114 7.14 18.87 -25.22
N ASP A 115 7.55 19.04 -26.48
CA ASP A 115 8.95 19.04 -26.89
C ASP A 115 9.76 20.22 -26.33
N LYS A 116 9.07 21.29 -25.92
CA LYS A 116 9.64 22.49 -25.27
C LYS A 116 9.52 22.47 -23.75
N MET A 117 8.84 21.49 -23.17
CA MET A 117 8.75 21.37 -21.71
C MET A 117 10.14 21.04 -21.14
N PRO A 118 10.51 21.61 -19.97
CA PRO A 118 11.76 21.27 -19.32
C PRO A 118 11.81 19.77 -18.98
N MET A 119 13.01 19.20 -19.01
CA MET A 119 13.25 17.79 -18.69
C MET A 119 13.96 17.66 -17.34
N ASN A 120 13.91 16.45 -16.79
CA ASN A 120 14.65 16.12 -15.58
C ASN A 120 16.16 16.22 -15.82
N THR A 121 16.91 16.29 -14.73
CA THR A 121 18.37 16.36 -14.72
C THR A 121 18.89 15.26 -13.79
N LEU A 122 19.92 14.55 -14.22
CA LEU A 122 20.58 13.53 -13.41
C LEU A 122 21.78 14.15 -12.70
N VAL A 123 21.82 14.04 -11.37
CA VAL A 123 22.96 14.46 -10.56
C VAL A 123 23.69 13.22 -10.08
N ILE A 124 25.00 13.16 -10.33
CA ILE A 124 25.89 12.18 -9.75
C ILE A 124 26.70 12.89 -8.68
N TYR A 125 26.40 12.61 -7.42
CA TYR A 125 27.05 13.24 -6.28
C TYR A 125 27.98 12.24 -5.59
N SER A 126 29.28 12.50 -5.62
CA SER A 126 30.22 11.78 -4.77
C SER A 126 30.05 12.23 -3.33
N VAL A 127 30.02 11.29 -2.39
CA VAL A 127 29.92 11.61 -0.96
C VAL A 127 31.12 12.42 -0.44
N ALA A 128 32.20 12.52 -1.22
CA ALA A 128 33.34 13.43 -0.98
C ALA A 128 33.09 14.90 -1.41
N GLY A 129 31.88 15.23 -1.90
CA GLY A 129 31.47 16.60 -2.26
C GLY A 129 31.58 16.95 -3.74
N LYS A 130 32.06 16.05 -4.60
CA LYS A 130 32.12 16.29 -6.05
C LYS A 130 30.73 16.07 -6.68
N LYS A 131 30.20 17.09 -7.34
CA LYS A 131 28.93 17.04 -8.07
C LYS A 131 29.17 17.06 -9.59
N GLU A 132 28.56 16.12 -10.29
CA GLU A 132 28.41 16.14 -11.76
C GLU A 132 26.92 16.17 -12.12
N THR A 133 26.58 16.78 -13.25
CA THR A 133 25.19 17.00 -13.67
C THR A 133 25.04 16.68 -15.15
N ILE A 134 24.00 15.93 -15.49
CA ILE A 134 23.65 15.50 -16.84
C ILE A 134 22.24 16.02 -17.13
N ASP A 135 22.15 17.02 -17.99
CA ASP A 135 20.89 17.65 -18.37
C ASP A 135 20.05 16.78 -19.29
N SER A 136 18.76 17.10 -19.37
CA SER A 136 17.79 16.47 -20.29
C SER A 136 17.68 14.96 -20.09
N LEU A 137 17.70 14.49 -18.85
CA LEU A 137 17.55 13.08 -18.49
C LEU A 137 16.22 12.51 -19.00
N LYS A 138 16.32 11.43 -19.77
CA LYS A 138 15.17 10.61 -20.19
C LYS A 138 14.96 9.43 -19.24
N THR A 139 16.01 8.67 -18.97
CA THR A 139 15.99 7.48 -18.11
C THR A 139 17.41 7.09 -17.71
N PHE A 140 17.57 6.36 -16.60
CA PHE A 140 18.84 5.77 -16.18
C PHE A 140 18.65 4.44 -15.42
N LYS A 141 19.73 3.67 -15.33
CA LYS A 141 19.88 2.46 -14.52
C LYS A 141 21.25 2.50 -13.84
N LEU A 142 21.26 2.23 -12.54
CA LEU A 142 22.46 2.04 -11.74
C LEU A 142 22.72 0.53 -11.64
N ALA A 143 23.98 0.10 -11.67
CA ALA A 143 24.33 -1.30 -11.43
C ALA A 143 24.31 -1.62 -9.92
N ASP A 144 23.72 -2.76 -9.55
CA ASP A 144 23.50 -3.12 -8.14
C ASP A 144 24.79 -3.55 -7.42
N GLU A 145 25.78 -4.10 -8.15
CA GLU A 145 27.03 -4.64 -7.60
C GLU A 145 28.28 -3.97 -8.20
N ALA A 146 28.13 -2.85 -8.92
CA ALA A 146 29.26 -2.11 -9.49
C ALA A 146 28.98 -0.61 -9.61
N ASP A 147 30.01 0.24 -9.57
CA ASP A 147 29.88 1.70 -9.70
C ASP A 147 29.76 2.14 -11.17
N TRP A 148 28.74 1.62 -11.85
CA TRP A 148 28.42 1.92 -13.24
C TRP A 148 27.00 2.44 -13.40
N ILE A 149 26.82 3.37 -14.33
CA ILE A 149 25.52 3.92 -14.68
C ILE A 149 25.32 3.88 -16.20
N ALA A 150 24.10 3.56 -16.60
CA ALA A 150 23.63 3.60 -17.97
C ALA A 150 22.46 4.58 -18.08
N TYR A 151 22.51 5.55 -19.00
CA TYR A 151 21.47 6.57 -19.12
C TYR A 151 21.25 7.04 -20.55
N GLN A 152 20.07 7.63 -20.78
CA GLN A 152 19.71 8.29 -22.03
C GLN A 152 19.31 9.74 -21.75
N ARG A 153 19.58 10.62 -22.72
CA ARG A 153 19.26 12.05 -22.67
C ARG A 153 18.38 12.46 -23.85
N GLY A 154 17.73 13.62 -23.74
CA GLY A 154 16.87 14.21 -24.75
C GLY A 154 15.55 13.47 -24.95
N ARG A 155 14.61 14.11 -25.66
CA ARG A 155 13.30 13.50 -25.97
C ARG A 155 13.37 12.52 -27.14
N LYS A 156 14.14 12.89 -28.17
CA LYS A 156 14.28 12.14 -29.44
C LYS A 156 15.62 11.42 -29.56
N ASP A 157 16.62 11.80 -28.77
CA ASP A 157 17.90 11.10 -28.71
C ASP A 157 17.69 9.76 -27.99
N SER A 158 18.21 8.71 -28.61
CA SER A 158 18.15 7.32 -28.15
C SER A 158 19.55 6.76 -27.89
N THR A 159 20.57 7.63 -27.90
CA THR A 159 21.94 7.25 -27.54
C THR A 159 22.00 6.82 -26.09
N LEU A 160 22.50 5.61 -25.85
CA LEU A 160 22.82 5.09 -24.53
C LEU A 160 24.25 5.50 -24.16
N TYR A 161 24.39 6.13 -23.01
CA TYR A 161 25.67 6.44 -22.39
C TYR A 161 25.89 5.45 -21.25
N VAL A 162 27.02 4.74 -21.26
CA VAL A 162 27.42 3.81 -20.20
C VAL A 162 28.75 4.28 -19.64
N ARG A 163 28.82 4.58 -18.35
CA ARG A 163 30.05 5.12 -17.76
C ARG A 163 30.25 4.70 -16.32
N SER A 164 31.51 4.72 -15.90
CA SER A 164 31.86 4.61 -14.49
C SER A 164 31.43 5.89 -13.76
N LEU A 165 31.04 5.76 -12.49
CA LEU A 165 30.58 6.90 -11.70
C LEU A 165 31.68 7.93 -11.43
N ASP A 166 32.94 7.51 -11.43
CA ASP A 166 34.11 8.41 -11.34
C ASP A 166 34.39 9.20 -12.64
N GLY A 167 33.79 8.77 -13.76
CA GLY A 167 33.98 9.34 -15.10
C GLY A 167 35.22 8.91 -15.86
N SER A 168 36.02 7.97 -15.34
CA SER A 168 37.25 7.52 -15.99
C SER A 168 37.02 6.74 -17.29
N LYS A 169 35.87 6.06 -17.43
CA LYS A 169 35.49 5.31 -18.62
C LYS A 169 34.09 5.69 -19.08
N THR A 170 33.89 5.82 -20.39
CA THR A 170 32.58 6.11 -20.99
C THR A 170 32.45 5.43 -22.36
N PHE A 171 31.28 4.84 -22.61
CA PHE A 171 30.87 4.26 -23.88
C PHE A 171 29.59 4.93 -24.36
N GLN A 172 29.41 5.00 -25.69
CA GLN A 172 28.22 5.57 -26.32
C GLN A 172 27.72 4.61 -27.39
N PHE A 173 26.43 4.30 -27.35
CA PHE A 173 25.78 3.43 -28.32
C PHE A 173 24.56 4.14 -28.91
N PRO A 174 24.53 4.43 -30.22
CA PRO A 174 23.40 5.12 -30.84
C PRO A 174 22.17 4.23 -30.91
N THR A 175 20.99 4.87 -31.05
CA THR A 175 19.71 4.22 -31.37
C THR A 175 19.29 3.06 -30.46
N VAL A 176 19.54 3.18 -29.16
CA VAL A 176 19.17 2.17 -28.16
C VAL A 176 17.72 2.32 -27.71
N THR A 177 17.00 1.19 -27.66
CA THR A 177 15.59 1.12 -27.28
C THR A 177 15.33 0.49 -25.92
N ASP A 178 16.22 -0.38 -25.45
CA ASP A 178 16.13 -1.06 -24.14
C ASP A 178 17.52 -1.40 -23.59
N PHE A 179 17.69 -1.37 -22.26
CA PHE A 179 18.94 -1.70 -21.58
C PHE A 179 18.73 -2.00 -20.08
N GLN A 180 19.52 -2.91 -19.53
CA GLN A 180 19.44 -3.29 -18.11
C GLN A 180 20.74 -4.00 -17.66
N PHE A 181 21.17 -3.71 -16.43
CA PHE A 181 22.27 -4.41 -15.78
C PHE A 181 21.80 -5.76 -15.19
N ALA A 182 22.69 -6.76 -15.21
CA ALA A 182 22.54 -7.99 -14.45
C ALA A 182 22.57 -7.69 -12.94
N LYS A 183 21.85 -8.49 -12.16
CA LYS A 183 21.62 -8.22 -10.73
C LYS A 183 22.88 -8.35 -9.86
N LYS A 184 23.76 -9.31 -10.19
CA LYS A 184 24.94 -9.68 -9.39
C LYS A 184 26.27 -9.42 -10.10
N SER A 185 26.26 -8.59 -11.13
CA SER A 185 27.48 -8.21 -11.85
C SER A 185 27.31 -6.86 -12.54
N GLY A 186 28.40 -6.27 -13.03
CA GLY A 186 28.36 -5.07 -13.86
C GLY A 186 27.96 -5.32 -15.32
N MET A 187 27.49 -6.52 -15.67
CA MET A 187 27.17 -6.86 -17.05
C MET A 187 25.89 -6.16 -17.51
N LEU A 188 25.92 -5.57 -18.70
CA LEU A 188 24.83 -4.79 -19.28
C LEU A 188 24.39 -5.43 -20.60
N TYR A 189 23.09 -5.55 -20.84
CA TYR A 189 22.59 -5.69 -22.21
C TYR A 189 22.05 -4.37 -22.72
N TYR A 190 22.09 -4.19 -24.04
CA TYR A 190 21.32 -3.16 -24.71
C TYR A 190 20.81 -3.64 -26.08
N THR A 191 19.68 -3.09 -26.51
CA THR A 191 19.09 -3.35 -27.84
C THR A 191 19.26 -2.10 -28.69
N SER A 192 19.92 -2.21 -29.85
CA SER A 192 20.08 -1.10 -30.82
C SER A 192 19.24 -1.34 -32.07
N ALA A 193 18.68 -0.25 -32.61
CA ALA A 193 17.97 -0.18 -33.88
C ALA A 193 18.79 0.50 -34.99
N ALA A 194 20.13 0.53 -34.88
CA ALA A 194 21.01 1.21 -35.84
C ALA A 194 20.98 0.54 -37.22
N GLU A 195 21.02 1.32 -38.30
CA GLU A 195 21.18 0.76 -39.66
C GLU A 195 22.55 0.07 -39.77
N GLY A 196 22.55 -1.24 -40.03
CA GLY A 196 23.77 -2.06 -40.13
C GLY A 196 24.28 -2.66 -38.80
N GLU A 197 23.79 -2.18 -37.64
CA GLU A 197 24.12 -2.70 -36.31
C GLU A 197 22.85 -3.02 -35.47
N ALA A 198 21.69 -3.20 -36.12
CA ALA A 198 20.44 -3.51 -35.44
C ALA A 198 20.50 -4.89 -34.77
N GLY A 199 20.44 -4.92 -33.45
CA GLY A 199 20.65 -6.14 -32.69
C GLY A 199 20.61 -5.95 -31.19
N ILE A 200 20.76 -7.07 -30.49
CA ILE A 200 20.97 -7.12 -29.06
C ILE A 200 22.45 -7.41 -28.76
N PHE A 201 22.99 -6.66 -27.81
CA PHE A 201 24.40 -6.68 -27.45
C PHE A 201 24.54 -6.86 -25.95
N THR A 202 25.69 -7.39 -25.55
CA THR A 202 26.12 -7.47 -24.16
C THR A 202 27.42 -6.73 -23.99
N LEU A 203 27.59 -6.07 -22.84
CA LEU A 203 28.78 -5.30 -22.51
C LEU A 203 29.16 -5.63 -21.08
N ASN A 204 30.40 -6.06 -20.90
CA ASN A 204 31.08 -5.92 -19.62
C ASN A 204 31.82 -4.57 -19.67
N PRO A 205 31.33 -3.53 -18.97
CA PRO A 205 31.89 -2.18 -19.08
C PRO A 205 33.35 -2.09 -18.61
N GLU A 206 33.79 -3.03 -17.77
CA GLU A 206 35.20 -3.09 -17.36
C GLU A 206 36.13 -3.58 -18.46
N LYS A 207 35.65 -4.51 -19.32
CA LYS A 207 36.40 -5.08 -20.44
C LYS A 207 36.29 -4.25 -21.73
N GLY A 208 35.23 -3.45 -21.86
CA GLY A 208 35.11 -2.36 -22.83
C GLY A 208 34.66 -2.70 -24.26
N SER A 209 34.71 -3.95 -24.70
CA SER A 209 34.18 -4.35 -26.02
C SER A 209 32.80 -5.02 -25.91
N PRO A 210 31.75 -4.51 -26.58
CA PRO A 210 30.46 -5.17 -26.62
C PRO A 210 30.50 -6.43 -27.49
N ALA A 211 29.75 -7.45 -27.11
CA ALA A 211 29.55 -8.66 -27.90
C ALA A 211 28.17 -8.62 -28.57
N LEU A 212 28.14 -8.79 -29.89
CA LEU A 212 26.91 -8.96 -30.66
C LEU A 212 26.30 -10.32 -30.33
N ILE A 213 25.09 -10.32 -29.78
CA ILE A 213 24.38 -11.54 -29.42
C ILE A 213 23.47 -12.01 -30.54
N LYS A 214 22.71 -11.08 -31.14
CA LYS A 214 21.89 -11.37 -32.32
C LYS A 214 21.59 -10.09 -33.07
N GLU A 215 21.73 -10.16 -34.39
CA GLU A 215 21.29 -9.12 -35.32
C GLU A 215 19.98 -9.53 -36.03
N GLY A 216 19.23 -8.53 -36.50
CA GLY A 216 18.05 -8.78 -37.32
C GLY A 216 17.17 -7.55 -37.56
N LYS A 217 16.47 -7.54 -38.69
CA LYS A 217 15.54 -6.46 -39.09
C LYS A 217 14.20 -6.46 -38.31
N GLY A 218 14.05 -7.40 -37.40
CA GLY A 218 12.83 -7.64 -36.63
C GLY A 218 12.69 -6.78 -35.38
N VAL A 219 11.87 -7.27 -34.44
CA VAL A 219 11.66 -6.65 -33.13
C VAL A 219 12.11 -7.59 -32.00
N PHE A 220 12.82 -7.03 -31.02
CA PHE A 220 13.18 -7.69 -29.78
C PHE A 220 12.17 -7.33 -28.70
N LYS A 221 11.74 -8.32 -27.92
CA LYS A 221 10.74 -8.18 -26.85
C LYS A 221 11.22 -8.96 -25.64
N GLN A 222 10.89 -8.47 -24.44
CA GLN A 222 11.23 -9.09 -23.15
C GLN A 222 12.65 -9.68 -23.10
N THR A 223 13.61 -8.89 -22.65
CA THR A 223 14.98 -9.36 -22.46
C THR A 223 15.27 -9.57 -20.97
N THR A 224 15.96 -10.65 -20.62
CA THR A 224 16.32 -10.96 -19.22
C THR A 224 17.69 -11.63 -19.10
N PHE A 225 18.39 -11.31 -18.02
CA PHE A 225 19.62 -11.98 -17.60
C PHE A 225 19.32 -13.03 -16.51
N ASP A 226 20.19 -14.04 -16.40
CA ASP A 226 20.39 -14.70 -15.11
C ASP A 226 21.06 -13.75 -14.10
N GLU A 227 21.10 -14.08 -12.81
CA GLU A 227 21.61 -13.12 -11.81
C GLU A 227 23.03 -12.64 -12.11
N LYS A 228 23.89 -13.48 -12.71
CA LYS A 228 25.30 -13.15 -12.99
C LYS A 228 25.51 -12.46 -14.35
N GLY A 229 24.53 -12.49 -15.25
CA GLY A 229 24.68 -12.02 -16.63
C GLY A 229 25.53 -12.96 -17.49
N GLU A 230 25.59 -14.24 -17.14
CA GLU A 230 26.23 -15.29 -17.94
C GLU A 230 25.29 -15.83 -19.02
N ARG A 231 23.98 -15.68 -18.85
CA ARG A 231 22.94 -16.12 -19.78
C ARG A 231 21.97 -14.99 -20.07
N LEU A 232 21.67 -14.77 -21.35
CA LEU A 232 20.73 -13.77 -21.81
C LEU A 232 19.63 -14.44 -22.63
N ALA A 233 18.38 -14.30 -22.19
CA ALA A 233 17.22 -14.76 -22.94
C ALA A 233 16.38 -13.58 -23.42
N PHE A 234 15.80 -13.71 -24.60
CA PHE A 234 14.91 -12.71 -25.17
C PHE A 234 13.93 -13.30 -26.18
N LEU A 235 12.87 -12.56 -26.49
CA LEU A 235 11.95 -12.89 -27.57
C LEU A 235 12.30 -12.06 -28.82
N TYR A 236 12.20 -12.68 -30.00
CA TYR A 236 12.49 -12.04 -31.28
C TYR A 236 11.45 -12.42 -32.33
N CYS A 237 11.02 -11.44 -33.14
CA CYS A 237 10.19 -11.68 -34.31
C CYS A 237 10.80 -10.97 -35.52
N ALA A 238 11.05 -11.69 -36.60
CA ALA A 238 11.68 -11.15 -37.82
C ALA A 238 10.80 -10.13 -38.56
N ASP A 239 9.48 -10.25 -38.41
CA ASP A 239 8.48 -9.32 -38.96
C ASP A 239 7.70 -8.66 -37.81
N LYS A 240 7.93 -7.36 -37.62
CA LYS A 240 7.30 -6.58 -36.54
C LYS A 240 5.77 -6.64 -36.58
N ASP A 241 5.16 -6.75 -37.78
CA ASP A 241 3.70 -6.72 -37.94
C ASP A 241 3.07 -8.07 -37.57
N SER A 242 3.90 -9.11 -37.44
CA SER A 242 3.53 -10.46 -37.02
C SER A 242 3.91 -10.78 -35.57
N SER A 243 4.38 -9.81 -34.77
CA SER A 243 4.88 -10.06 -33.40
C SER A 243 3.84 -10.64 -32.45
N TYR A 244 2.54 -10.46 -32.73
CA TYR A 244 1.46 -11.04 -31.94
C TYR A 244 1.32 -12.57 -32.11
N LYS A 245 1.94 -13.15 -33.15
CA LYS A 245 1.81 -14.60 -33.47
C LYS A 245 3.12 -15.31 -33.83
N ALA A 246 4.20 -14.58 -34.11
CA ALA A 246 5.43 -15.12 -34.69
C ALA A 246 6.68 -14.79 -33.85
N LEU A 247 6.52 -14.60 -32.53
CA LEU A 247 7.66 -14.51 -31.61
C LEU A 247 8.33 -15.87 -31.43
N SER A 248 9.66 -15.84 -31.41
CA SER A 248 10.52 -16.97 -31.11
C SER A 248 11.35 -16.66 -29.86
N LEU A 249 11.62 -17.66 -29.03
CA LEU A 249 12.47 -17.57 -27.85
C LEU A 249 13.93 -17.83 -28.24
N TRP A 250 14.84 -16.96 -27.81
CA TRP A 250 16.27 -17.04 -28.07
C TRP A 250 17.06 -17.03 -26.77
N LEU A 251 18.20 -17.71 -26.76
CA LEU A 251 19.11 -17.82 -25.63
C LEU A 251 20.56 -17.67 -26.08
N SER A 252 21.32 -16.86 -25.35
CA SER A 252 22.77 -16.75 -25.41
C SER A 252 23.38 -17.18 -24.09
N GLU A 253 24.51 -17.89 -24.16
CA GLU A 253 25.30 -18.30 -23.01
C GLU A 253 26.74 -17.81 -23.18
N HIS A 254 27.30 -17.25 -22.12
CA HIS A 254 28.67 -16.73 -22.04
C HIS A 254 29.03 -15.79 -23.20
N ASN A 255 28.10 -14.89 -23.55
CA ASN A 255 28.20 -13.93 -24.66
C ASN A 255 28.40 -14.55 -26.05
N ALA A 256 28.10 -15.84 -26.24
CA ALA A 256 28.08 -16.47 -27.56
C ALA A 256 26.87 -15.98 -28.39
N PRO A 257 26.91 -16.08 -29.73
CA PRO A 257 25.74 -15.80 -30.57
C PRO A 257 24.52 -16.60 -30.11
N ALA A 258 23.36 -15.94 -30.01
CA ALA A 258 22.14 -16.56 -29.51
C ALA A 258 21.61 -17.65 -30.45
N LYS A 259 21.03 -18.69 -29.86
CA LYS A 259 20.34 -19.78 -30.56
C LYS A 259 18.84 -19.67 -30.37
N GLU A 260 18.08 -20.04 -31.39
CA GLU A 260 16.63 -20.18 -31.28
C GLU A 260 16.30 -21.44 -30.47
N ILE A 261 15.48 -21.28 -29.44
CA ILE A 261 15.10 -22.35 -28.51
C ILE A 261 13.69 -22.86 -28.82
N ALA A 262 12.76 -21.95 -29.07
CA ALA A 262 11.37 -22.30 -29.36
C ALA A 262 10.73 -21.27 -30.29
N THR A 263 9.77 -21.71 -31.09
CA THR A 263 9.01 -20.87 -32.01
C THR A 263 7.60 -21.46 -32.17
N ARG A 264 6.72 -20.77 -32.91
CA ARG A 264 5.38 -21.25 -33.24
C ARG A 264 5.47 -22.64 -33.90
N GLY A 265 4.57 -23.56 -33.51
CA GLY A 265 4.55 -24.92 -34.02
C GLY A 265 5.54 -25.88 -33.34
N ASN A 266 6.26 -25.42 -32.30
CA ASN A 266 7.01 -26.33 -31.44
C ASN A 266 6.06 -27.34 -30.78
N LYS A 267 6.41 -28.63 -30.81
CA LYS A 267 5.57 -29.73 -30.33
C LYS A 267 5.37 -29.77 -28.81
N ALA A 268 6.12 -28.95 -28.06
CA ALA A 268 6.05 -28.89 -26.60
C ALA A 268 4.81 -28.16 -26.06
N PHE A 269 4.12 -27.40 -26.90
CA PHE A 269 2.86 -26.72 -26.59
C PHE A 269 1.85 -26.89 -27.73
N PRO A 270 0.54 -26.61 -27.51
CA PRO A 270 -0.49 -26.87 -28.52
C PRO A 270 -0.20 -26.16 -29.85
N ALA A 271 -0.56 -26.78 -30.99
CA ALA A 271 -0.19 -26.30 -32.32
C ALA A 271 -0.68 -24.87 -32.64
N GLU A 272 -1.86 -24.50 -32.14
CA GLU A 272 -2.47 -23.17 -32.31
C GLU A 272 -1.96 -22.13 -31.28
N TRP A 273 -0.94 -22.47 -30.48
CA TRP A 273 -0.36 -21.58 -29.50
C TRP A 273 0.89 -20.89 -30.02
N VAL A 274 1.10 -19.70 -29.47
CA VAL A 274 2.20 -18.79 -29.80
C VAL A 274 2.96 -18.42 -28.53
N ILE A 275 4.21 -17.99 -28.68
CA ILE A 275 4.96 -17.40 -27.58
C ILE A 275 4.42 -16.00 -27.33
N ASN A 276 4.09 -15.70 -26.08
CA ASN A 276 3.35 -14.50 -25.68
C ASN A 276 4.24 -13.57 -24.86
N GLU A 277 4.49 -12.36 -25.38
CA GLU A 277 5.30 -11.31 -24.74
C GLU A 277 4.71 -10.74 -23.45
N ASN A 278 3.49 -11.12 -23.05
CA ASN A 278 2.87 -10.68 -21.80
C ASN A 278 3.17 -11.63 -20.63
N GLY A 279 3.68 -12.85 -20.89
CA GLY A 279 4.14 -13.75 -19.84
C GLY A 279 5.59 -13.51 -19.48
N MET A 280 5.92 -13.51 -18.19
CA MET A 280 7.27 -13.17 -17.73
C MET A 280 8.33 -14.17 -18.24
N LEU A 281 9.36 -13.66 -18.93
CA LEU A 281 10.58 -14.39 -19.26
C LEU A 281 11.59 -14.29 -18.10
N GLN A 282 11.96 -15.41 -17.49
CA GLN A 282 12.87 -15.42 -16.34
C GLN A 282 13.64 -16.74 -16.20
N PHE A 283 14.87 -16.67 -15.70
CA PHE A 283 15.66 -17.85 -15.30
C PHE A 283 15.25 -18.32 -13.90
N SER A 284 15.47 -19.62 -13.62
CA SER A 284 15.51 -20.11 -12.25
C SER A 284 16.75 -19.57 -11.51
N LYS A 285 16.80 -19.70 -10.18
CA LYS A 285 17.92 -19.19 -9.37
C LYS A 285 19.28 -19.76 -9.76
N SER A 286 19.36 -21.07 -10.01
CA SER A 286 20.56 -21.74 -10.53
C SER A 286 20.80 -21.51 -12.03
N ALA A 287 19.88 -20.81 -12.70
CA ALA A 287 19.79 -20.64 -14.13
C ALA A 287 19.68 -21.95 -14.93
N SER A 288 19.35 -23.08 -14.29
CA SER A 288 19.19 -24.38 -14.95
C SER A 288 17.91 -24.48 -15.78
N ARG A 289 16.94 -23.59 -15.54
CA ARG A 289 15.68 -23.50 -16.27
C ARG A 289 15.39 -22.08 -16.73
N LEU A 290 14.66 -21.97 -17.83
CA LEU A 290 14.15 -20.72 -18.38
C LEU A 290 12.62 -20.82 -18.53
N PHE A 291 11.89 -19.95 -17.84
CA PHE A 291 10.43 -19.87 -17.90
C PHE A 291 9.98 -18.79 -18.86
N PHE A 292 8.94 -19.05 -19.65
CA PHE A 292 8.41 -18.12 -20.64
C PHE A 292 6.89 -18.27 -20.81
N GLY A 293 6.23 -17.26 -21.39
CA GLY A 293 4.80 -17.26 -21.63
C GLY A 293 4.40 -17.84 -22.99
N THR A 294 3.32 -18.63 -23.02
CA THR A 294 2.62 -19.07 -24.23
C THR A 294 1.13 -18.76 -24.12
N SER A 295 0.41 -18.72 -25.24
CA SER A 295 -1.06 -18.59 -25.25
C SER A 295 -1.64 -19.09 -26.56
N PRO A 296 -2.96 -19.35 -26.64
CA PRO A 296 -3.64 -19.41 -27.93
C PRO A 296 -3.32 -18.18 -28.78
N GLU A 297 -3.28 -18.34 -30.11
CA GLU A 297 -3.11 -17.19 -31.01
C GLU A 297 -4.20 -16.14 -30.76
N PRO A 298 -3.83 -14.85 -30.60
CA PRO A 298 -4.80 -13.78 -30.42
C PRO A 298 -5.78 -13.70 -31.59
N ARG A 299 -7.09 -13.80 -31.30
CA ARG A 299 -8.15 -13.66 -32.30
C ARG A 299 -8.09 -12.28 -32.94
N GLN A 300 -8.18 -12.24 -34.26
CA GLN A 300 -8.26 -10.99 -35.01
C GLN A 300 -9.70 -10.46 -35.00
N LYS A 301 -9.85 -9.14 -34.96
CA LYS A 301 -11.16 -8.52 -35.15
C LYS A 301 -11.64 -8.88 -36.54
N ASP A 302 -12.90 -9.28 -36.65
CA ASP A 302 -13.54 -9.40 -37.95
C ASP A 302 -13.54 -8.00 -38.61
N THR A 303 -13.07 -7.88 -39.84
CA THR A 303 -13.03 -6.62 -40.61
C THR A 303 -13.99 -6.64 -41.80
N THR A 304 -14.83 -7.68 -41.93
CA THR A 304 -15.78 -7.82 -43.03
C THR A 304 -17.02 -6.92 -42.90
N GLN A 305 -17.27 -6.39 -41.69
CA GLN A 305 -18.35 -5.45 -41.41
C GLN A 305 -17.80 -4.16 -40.81
N LEU A 306 -18.38 -3.03 -41.21
CA LEU A 306 -18.08 -1.73 -40.61
C LEU A 306 -18.44 -1.74 -39.13
N ALA A 307 -17.62 -1.08 -38.31
CA ALA A 307 -17.80 -1.04 -36.86
C ALA A 307 -19.16 -0.45 -36.44
N GLU A 308 -19.65 0.56 -37.17
CA GLU A 308 -20.97 1.20 -36.96
C GLU A 308 -22.15 0.25 -37.21
N ASN A 309 -21.96 -0.76 -38.06
CA ASN A 309 -22.98 -1.76 -38.37
C ASN A 309 -22.98 -2.94 -37.39
N ARG A 310 -22.08 -2.95 -36.40
CA ARG A 310 -22.06 -3.96 -35.35
C ARG A 310 -22.83 -3.47 -34.13
N PRO A 311 -23.92 -4.16 -33.74
CA PRO A 311 -24.62 -3.84 -32.50
C PRO A 311 -23.68 -3.87 -31.30
N ASN A 312 -23.64 -2.77 -30.54
CA ASN A 312 -22.89 -2.68 -29.28
C ASN A 312 -23.76 -3.19 -28.12
N VAL A 313 -24.00 -4.50 -28.07
CA VAL A 313 -24.83 -5.16 -27.07
C VAL A 313 -23.99 -5.97 -26.09
N GLN A 314 -24.34 -5.88 -24.80
CA GLN A 314 -23.83 -6.76 -23.75
C GLN A 314 -24.92 -7.79 -23.42
N VAL A 315 -24.58 -9.08 -23.46
CA VAL A 315 -25.52 -10.17 -23.18
C VAL A 315 -25.06 -10.88 -21.91
N TRP A 316 -25.92 -10.95 -20.91
CA TRP A 316 -25.64 -11.56 -19.60
C TRP A 316 -26.45 -12.86 -19.50
N SER A 317 -25.80 -13.97 -19.13
CA SER A 317 -26.49 -15.24 -18.88
C SER A 317 -26.63 -15.47 -17.38
N TRP A 318 -27.72 -16.10 -16.96
CA TRP A 318 -27.98 -16.38 -15.54
C TRP A 318 -27.04 -17.44 -14.94
N ASP A 319 -26.45 -18.28 -15.79
CA ASP A 319 -25.59 -19.42 -15.44
C ASP A 319 -24.13 -19.25 -15.88
N GLU A 320 -23.72 -18.02 -16.23
CA GLU A 320 -22.33 -17.78 -16.64
C GLU A 320 -21.36 -18.03 -15.46
N PRO A 321 -20.25 -18.77 -15.67
CA PRO A 321 -19.33 -19.06 -14.57
C PRO A 321 -18.70 -17.81 -13.95
N VAL A 322 -18.45 -16.78 -14.75
CA VAL A 322 -17.90 -15.50 -14.31
C VAL A 322 -18.85 -14.42 -14.80
N GLN A 323 -19.41 -13.62 -13.89
CA GLN A 323 -20.32 -12.53 -14.25
C GLN A 323 -19.72 -11.62 -15.34
N TYR A 324 -20.53 -11.22 -16.33
CA TYR A 324 -20.10 -10.36 -17.44
C TYR A 324 -19.37 -9.09 -16.98
N THR A 325 -19.83 -8.46 -15.90
CA THR A 325 -19.20 -7.25 -15.34
C THR A 325 -17.78 -7.52 -14.84
N VAL A 326 -17.50 -8.70 -14.29
CA VAL A 326 -16.14 -9.15 -13.92
C VAL A 326 -15.32 -9.43 -15.17
N GLN A 327 -15.91 -10.03 -16.21
CA GLN A 327 -15.23 -10.25 -17.49
C GLN A 327 -14.84 -8.91 -18.15
N ASN A 328 -15.76 -7.94 -18.16
CA ASN A 328 -15.51 -6.62 -18.72
C ASN A 328 -14.43 -5.86 -17.93
N TYR A 329 -14.46 -5.95 -16.59
CA TYR A 329 -13.40 -5.39 -15.74
C TYR A 329 -12.04 -6.04 -16.02
N ASN A 330 -11.99 -7.37 -16.17
CA ASN A 330 -10.75 -8.11 -16.43
C ASN A 330 -10.35 -8.13 -17.91
N LYS A 331 -11.12 -7.53 -18.82
CA LYS A 331 -10.95 -7.67 -20.27
C LYS A 331 -9.53 -7.39 -20.76
N GLU A 332 -8.92 -6.30 -20.34
CA GLU A 332 -7.54 -5.96 -20.75
C GLU A 332 -6.52 -6.98 -20.24
N LYS A 333 -6.72 -7.48 -19.02
CA LYS A 333 -5.87 -8.52 -18.41
C LYS A 333 -6.05 -9.86 -19.12
N ASP A 334 -7.29 -10.25 -19.42
CA ASP A 334 -7.60 -11.52 -20.08
C ASP A 334 -7.12 -11.54 -21.54
N LEU A 335 -7.14 -10.41 -22.24
CA LEU A 335 -6.54 -10.26 -23.58
C LEU A 335 -5.02 -10.42 -23.58
N LYS A 336 -4.36 -10.11 -22.46
CA LYS A 336 -2.91 -10.26 -22.26
C LYS A 336 -2.55 -11.56 -21.54
N LYS A 337 -3.52 -12.45 -21.30
CA LYS A 337 -3.31 -13.65 -20.51
C LYS A 337 -2.31 -14.60 -21.19
N SER A 338 -1.35 -15.07 -20.40
CA SER A 338 -0.31 -16.00 -20.81
C SER A 338 -0.24 -17.18 -19.84
N TYR A 339 0.24 -18.32 -20.32
CA TYR A 339 0.40 -19.55 -19.58
C TYR A 339 1.87 -19.96 -19.60
N GLN A 340 2.42 -20.26 -18.43
CA GLN A 340 3.85 -20.51 -18.30
C GLN A 340 4.26 -21.86 -18.91
N ALA A 341 5.35 -21.84 -19.66
CA ALA A 341 6.12 -22.98 -20.12
C ALA A 341 7.54 -22.90 -19.55
N VAL A 342 8.29 -24.00 -19.64
CA VAL A 342 9.67 -24.10 -19.17
C VAL A 342 10.57 -24.76 -20.21
N TYR A 343 11.79 -24.25 -20.31
CA TYR A 343 12.91 -24.84 -21.03
C TYR A 343 13.98 -25.29 -20.03
N ASN A 344 14.35 -26.57 -20.06
CA ASN A 344 15.41 -27.13 -19.22
C ASN A 344 16.73 -27.09 -19.98
N LEU A 345 17.68 -26.26 -19.52
CA LEU A 345 18.92 -26.00 -20.26
C LEU A 345 19.83 -27.23 -20.32
N GLY A 346 19.83 -28.07 -19.29
CA GLY A 346 20.73 -29.22 -19.20
C GLY A 346 20.46 -30.33 -20.23
N ASN A 347 19.21 -30.51 -20.66
CA ASN A 347 18.81 -31.56 -21.62
C ASN A 347 18.07 -31.04 -22.85
N GLY A 348 17.78 -29.73 -22.92
CA GLY A 348 17.08 -29.09 -24.03
C GLY A 348 15.58 -29.38 -24.11
N SER A 349 14.97 -29.98 -23.09
CA SER A 349 13.53 -30.28 -23.07
C SER A 349 12.68 -29.05 -22.81
N ILE A 350 11.47 -29.01 -23.40
CA ILE A 350 10.48 -27.95 -23.21
C ILE A 350 9.16 -28.59 -22.77
N PHE A 351 8.48 -27.99 -21.79
CA PHE A 351 7.18 -28.44 -21.32
C PHE A 351 6.21 -27.27 -21.11
N GLN A 352 4.94 -27.46 -21.50
CA GLN A 352 3.85 -26.56 -21.15
C GLN A 352 3.35 -26.83 -19.73
N LEU A 353 3.57 -25.90 -18.79
CA LEU A 353 3.25 -26.11 -17.38
C LEU A 353 1.81 -25.71 -17.04
N ALA A 354 1.40 -24.48 -17.38
CA ALA A 354 0.06 -23.95 -17.15
C ALA A 354 -0.79 -23.98 -18.44
N ASN A 355 -2.12 -23.91 -18.35
CA ASN A 355 -3.00 -23.75 -19.50
C ASN A 355 -4.30 -23.01 -19.16
N GLU A 356 -5.26 -22.91 -20.10
CA GLU A 356 -6.53 -22.20 -19.89
C GLU A 356 -7.37 -22.76 -18.72
N GLU A 357 -7.25 -24.07 -18.45
CA GLU A 357 -7.97 -24.75 -17.37
C GLU A 357 -7.24 -24.62 -16.02
N LEU A 358 -5.91 -24.68 -16.03
CA LEU A 358 -5.00 -24.57 -14.87
C LEU A 358 -4.01 -23.41 -15.08
N PRO A 359 -4.47 -22.16 -14.92
CA PRO A 359 -3.73 -20.99 -15.39
C PRO A 359 -2.70 -20.46 -14.39
N ASN A 360 -2.93 -20.67 -13.09
CA ASN A 360 -2.10 -20.08 -12.04
C ASN A 360 -1.00 -21.06 -11.65
N ILE A 361 0.23 -20.59 -11.56
CA ILE A 361 1.39 -21.40 -11.17
C ILE A 361 2.21 -20.68 -10.09
N GLN A 362 2.69 -21.42 -9.10
CA GLN A 362 3.69 -20.98 -8.12
C GLN A 362 4.93 -21.86 -8.25
N LEU A 363 6.11 -21.22 -8.36
CA LEU A 363 7.39 -21.90 -8.43
C LEU A 363 8.02 -21.98 -7.03
N GLY A 364 8.51 -23.16 -6.65
CA GLY A 364 9.31 -23.36 -5.43
C GLY A 364 10.80 -23.14 -5.70
N ASN A 365 11.56 -22.83 -4.65
CA ASN A 365 13.02 -22.64 -4.69
C ASN A 365 13.47 -21.70 -5.82
N GLU A 366 12.74 -20.59 -6.01
CA GLU A 366 13.03 -19.62 -7.07
C GLU A 366 13.17 -20.28 -8.46
N GLY A 367 12.35 -21.32 -8.73
CA GLY A 367 12.32 -22.07 -10.00
C GLY A 367 13.14 -23.35 -10.03
N ASP A 368 13.95 -23.62 -8.99
CA ASP A 368 14.82 -24.80 -8.92
C ASP A 368 14.17 -26.03 -8.26
N ALA A 369 12.97 -25.90 -7.68
CA ALA A 369 12.27 -27.05 -7.09
C ALA A 369 11.89 -28.07 -8.17
N ALA A 370 11.78 -29.36 -7.83
CA ALA A 370 11.35 -30.38 -8.79
C ALA A 370 9.88 -30.22 -9.22
N LEU A 371 9.04 -29.76 -8.28
CA LEU A 371 7.61 -29.56 -8.47
C LEU A 371 7.22 -28.09 -8.32
N ALA A 372 6.23 -27.66 -9.10
CA ALA A 372 5.51 -26.41 -8.95
C ALA A 372 4.05 -26.68 -8.58
N LEU A 373 3.35 -25.66 -8.08
CA LEU A 373 1.94 -25.73 -7.69
C LEU A 373 1.08 -25.01 -8.72
N LEU A 374 0.11 -25.72 -9.31
CA LEU A 374 -0.91 -25.18 -10.20
C LEU A 374 -2.24 -25.02 -9.45
N SER A 375 -3.02 -24.00 -9.82
CA SER A 375 -4.37 -23.84 -9.31
C SER A 375 -5.36 -23.22 -10.29
N THR A 376 -6.64 -23.52 -10.08
CA THR A 376 -7.76 -22.89 -10.79
C THR A 376 -8.98 -22.74 -9.90
N SER A 377 -9.60 -21.56 -9.95
CA SER A 377 -10.89 -21.28 -9.33
C SER A 377 -12.05 -21.28 -10.33
N ARG A 378 -11.75 -21.44 -11.63
CA ARG A 378 -12.74 -21.27 -12.71
C ARG A 378 -14.01 -22.12 -12.53
N PRO A 379 -13.95 -23.39 -12.07
CA PRO A 379 -15.16 -24.18 -11.84
C PRO A 379 -16.07 -23.66 -10.71
N TYR A 380 -15.57 -22.78 -9.85
CA TYR A 380 -16.24 -22.30 -8.64
C TYR A 380 -16.50 -20.78 -8.66
N SER A 381 -16.24 -20.12 -9.78
CA SER A 381 -16.39 -18.68 -9.91
C SER A 381 -17.83 -18.20 -9.64
N LEU A 382 -18.85 -18.98 -10.01
CA LEU A 382 -20.25 -18.62 -9.80
C LEU A 382 -20.58 -18.50 -8.31
N SER A 383 -20.26 -19.52 -7.50
CA SER A 383 -20.57 -19.50 -6.06
C SER A 383 -19.79 -18.41 -5.31
N SER A 384 -18.60 -18.06 -5.79
CA SER A 384 -17.77 -17.02 -5.18
C SER A 384 -18.41 -15.63 -5.20
N MET A 385 -19.44 -15.41 -6.04
CA MET A 385 -20.19 -14.16 -6.08
C MET A 385 -20.90 -13.85 -4.77
N TRP A 386 -21.30 -14.87 -4.00
CA TRP A 386 -21.99 -14.70 -2.72
C TRP A 386 -21.23 -15.31 -1.54
N GLU A 387 -20.39 -16.34 -1.71
CA GLU A 387 -19.71 -17.00 -0.58
C GLU A 387 -18.60 -16.16 0.09
N ALA A 388 -18.27 -14.97 -0.45
CA ALA A 388 -17.12 -14.12 -0.05
C ALA A 388 -15.76 -14.84 -0.08
N ARG A 389 -15.71 -16.03 -0.68
CA ARG A 389 -14.58 -16.94 -0.73
C ARG A 389 -14.62 -17.69 -2.03
N THR A 390 -13.48 -18.23 -2.42
CA THR A 390 -13.34 -18.92 -3.71
C THR A 390 -12.68 -20.25 -3.49
N ARG A 391 -13.39 -21.32 -3.86
CA ARG A 391 -12.82 -22.67 -3.92
C ARG A 391 -11.86 -22.78 -5.10
N SER A 392 -10.85 -23.63 -4.97
CA SER A 392 -9.92 -23.91 -6.05
C SER A 392 -9.55 -25.40 -6.11
N ASP A 393 -9.24 -25.85 -7.31
CA ASP A 393 -8.53 -27.11 -7.50
C ASP A 393 -7.02 -26.84 -7.52
N TYR A 394 -6.25 -27.76 -6.93
CA TYR A 394 -4.80 -27.64 -6.81
C TYR A 394 -4.10 -28.89 -7.33
N TYR A 395 -3.02 -28.68 -8.07
CA TYR A 395 -2.22 -29.74 -8.68
C TYR A 395 -0.73 -29.47 -8.44
N THR A 396 0.07 -30.50 -8.30
CA THR A 396 1.52 -30.39 -8.54
C THR A 396 1.81 -30.58 -10.02
N VAL A 397 2.81 -29.90 -10.55
CA VAL A 397 3.37 -30.16 -11.89
C VAL A 397 4.88 -30.35 -11.80
N SER A 398 5.39 -31.39 -12.44
CA SER A 398 6.84 -31.64 -12.55
C SER A 398 7.47 -30.70 -13.56
N LEU A 399 8.54 -30.03 -13.15
CA LEU A 399 9.31 -29.12 -14.02
C LEU A 399 10.27 -29.87 -14.95
N ASP A 400 10.46 -31.18 -14.74
CA ASP A 400 11.37 -32.01 -15.52
C ASP A 400 10.67 -32.82 -16.63
N ASN A 401 9.36 -33.06 -16.52
CA ASN A 401 8.60 -33.83 -17.51
C ASN A 401 7.17 -33.32 -17.79
N GLY A 402 6.71 -32.27 -17.08
CA GLY A 402 5.37 -31.70 -17.26
C GLY A 402 4.21 -32.50 -16.66
N GLU A 403 4.48 -33.61 -15.96
CA GLU A 403 3.44 -34.46 -15.37
C GLU A 403 2.67 -33.73 -14.26
N ARG A 404 1.34 -33.85 -14.24
CA ARG A 404 0.45 -33.17 -13.29
C ARG A 404 -0.25 -34.19 -12.38
N LYS A 405 -0.35 -33.87 -11.08
CA LYS A 405 -1.08 -34.68 -10.08
C LYS A 405 -1.99 -33.79 -9.24
N GLN A 406 -3.28 -34.12 -9.16
CA GLN A 406 -4.22 -33.39 -8.31
C GLN A 406 -3.94 -33.66 -6.83
N ILE A 407 -3.88 -32.61 -6.02
CA ILE A 407 -3.66 -32.71 -4.57
C ILE A 407 -4.83 -32.17 -3.73
N ALA A 408 -5.68 -31.31 -4.31
CA ALA A 408 -6.92 -30.87 -3.70
C ALA A 408 -7.97 -30.51 -4.77
N LYS A 409 -9.24 -30.63 -4.41
CA LYS A 409 -10.39 -30.30 -5.25
C LYS A 409 -11.39 -29.50 -4.44
N ALA A 410 -11.92 -28.43 -5.03
CA ALA A 410 -12.93 -27.57 -4.42
C ALA A 410 -12.55 -27.04 -3.01
N ASP A 411 -11.28 -26.75 -2.77
CA ASP A 411 -10.76 -26.37 -1.44
C ASP A 411 -10.76 -24.85 -1.25
N TYR A 412 -11.15 -24.35 -0.08
CA TYR A 412 -11.12 -22.92 0.26
C TYR A 412 -9.73 -22.42 0.69
N GLY A 413 -8.81 -23.33 1.00
CA GLY A 413 -7.46 -23.02 1.38
C GLY A 413 -6.68 -22.30 0.29
N ARG A 414 -5.81 -21.37 0.70
CA ARG A 414 -4.86 -20.69 -0.19
C ARG A 414 -3.48 -21.35 -0.08
N PHE A 415 -3.22 -22.31 -0.95
CA PHE A 415 -1.99 -23.11 -0.92
C PHE A 415 -0.79 -22.25 -1.34
N ARG A 416 0.28 -22.37 -0.57
CA ARG A 416 1.59 -21.73 -0.79
C ARG A 416 2.69 -22.79 -0.75
N LEU A 417 3.79 -22.55 -1.45
CA LEU A 417 4.98 -23.41 -1.39
C LEU A 417 5.94 -22.97 -0.29
N SER A 418 6.55 -23.95 0.39
CA SER A 418 7.73 -23.72 1.22
C SER A 418 8.93 -23.28 0.36
N PRO A 419 9.94 -22.59 0.93
CA PRO A 419 11.08 -22.07 0.17
C PRO A 419 11.76 -23.08 -0.74
N GLN A 420 12.07 -24.29 -0.26
CA GLN A 420 12.68 -25.33 -1.10
C GLN A 420 11.66 -26.11 -1.96
N GLY A 421 10.36 -25.81 -1.83
CA GLY A 421 9.29 -26.52 -2.53
C GLY A 421 9.07 -27.95 -2.04
N LYS A 422 9.48 -28.31 -0.82
CA LYS A 422 9.21 -29.65 -0.25
C LYS A 422 7.76 -29.81 0.20
N TYR A 423 7.13 -28.71 0.61
CA TYR A 423 5.77 -28.70 1.14
C TYR A 423 4.89 -27.67 0.44
N ALA A 424 3.61 -28.01 0.24
CA ALA A 424 2.58 -26.99 0.16
C ALA A 424 1.96 -26.79 1.55
N TYR A 425 1.60 -25.55 1.91
CA TYR A 425 1.00 -25.23 3.21
C TYR A 425 -0.09 -24.17 3.07
N TRP A 426 -1.08 -24.24 3.95
CA TRP A 426 -2.21 -23.32 3.97
C TRP A 426 -2.91 -23.30 5.32
N TYR A 427 -3.77 -22.31 5.51
CA TYR A 427 -4.74 -22.26 6.58
C TYR A 427 -6.11 -22.66 6.03
N GLY A 428 -6.75 -23.65 6.64
CA GLY A 428 -8.10 -24.07 6.38
C GLY A 428 -9.07 -23.16 7.13
N GLU A 429 -9.67 -22.21 6.43
CA GLU A 429 -10.56 -21.24 7.07
C GLU A 429 -11.83 -21.89 7.65
N THR A 430 -12.31 -22.99 7.06
CA THR A 430 -13.56 -23.65 7.49
C THR A 430 -13.43 -24.43 8.80
N ASP A 431 -12.23 -24.90 9.12
CA ASP A 431 -11.93 -25.67 10.34
C ASP A 431 -10.90 -24.98 11.26
N SER A 432 -10.46 -23.78 10.87
CA SER A 432 -9.47 -22.95 11.60
C SER A 432 -8.15 -23.68 11.91
N CYS A 433 -7.73 -24.58 11.00
CA CYS A 433 -6.51 -25.39 11.15
C CYS A 433 -5.43 -25.01 10.13
N TRP A 434 -4.15 -25.11 10.51
CA TRP A 434 -3.04 -25.09 9.56
C TRP A 434 -2.70 -26.49 9.06
N TYR A 435 -2.33 -26.56 7.79
CA TYR A 435 -2.01 -27.81 7.10
C TYR A 435 -0.74 -27.70 6.27
N THR A 436 -0.12 -28.85 6.06
CA THR A 436 0.95 -29.07 5.09
C THR A 436 0.66 -30.31 4.25
N ILE A 437 1.20 -30.36 3.04
CA ILE A 437 1.33 -31.57 2.22
C ILE A 437 2.81 -31.72 1.84
N ALA A 438 3.42 -32.86 2.17
CA ALA A 438 4.74 -33.23 1.66
C ALA A 438 4.62 -33.58 0.17
N LEU A 439 5.19 -32.77 -0.72
CA LEU A 439 4.90 -32.87 -2.16
C LEU A 439 5.48 -34.13 -2.82
N ALA A 440 6.63 -34.61 -2.34
CA ALA A 440 7.25 -35.83 -2.86
C ALA A 440 6.37 -37.07 -2.66
N GLU A 441 5.69 -37.17 -1.51
CA GLU A 441 4.85 -38.33 -1.15
C GLU A 441 3.35 -38.09 -1.42
N GLY A 442 2.92 -36.82 -1.44
CA GLY A 442 1.51 -36.43 -1.49
C GLY A 442 0.76 -36.60 -0.17
N LYS A 443 1.47 -36.73 0.96
CA LYS A 443 0.87 -36.95 2.28
C LYS A 443 0.53 -35.63 2.98
N ARG A 444 -0.72 -35.50 3.44
CA ARG A 444 -1.25 -34.33 4.18
C ARG A 444 -1.06 -34.49 5.69
N TYR A 445 -0.71 -33.38 6.35
CA TYR A 445 -0.57 -33.28 7.80
C TYR A 445 -1.36 -32.08 8.33
N ARG A 446 -2.01 -32.26 9.48
CA ARG A 446 -2.69 -31.18 10.23
C ARG A 446 -1.74 -30.71 11.32
N LEU A 447 -1.43 -29.42 11.33
CA LEU A 447 -0.48 -28.82 12.26
C LEU A 447 -1.13 -28.28 13.53
N THR A 448 -2.34 -27.71 13.41
CA THR A 448 -3.06 -27.11 14.55
C THR A 448 -4.47 -27.66 14.68
N THR A 449 -5.05 -27.58 15.88
CA THR A 449 -6.49 -27.75 16.10
C THR A 449 -7.00 -26.60 16.98
N PRO A 450 -8.20 -26.04 16.73
CA PRO A 450 -8.69 -24.86 17.45
C PRO A 450 -8.80 -25.07 18.96
N GLU A 451 -9.05 -26.30 19.41
CA GLU A 451 -9.18 -26.66 20.83
C GLU A 451 -7.85 -26.61 21.57
N SER A 452 -6.74 -26.88 20.88
CA SER A 452 -5.40 -26.94 21.48
C SER A 452 -4.53 -25.74 21.13
N PHE A 453 -4.86 -25.04 20.04
CA PHE A 453 -4.07 -23.95 19.50
C PHE A 453 -4.93 -22.94 18.72
N PRO A 454 -5.19 -21.73 19.26
CA PRO A 454 -5.96 -20.69 18.58
C PRO A 454 -5.09 -20.00 17.51
N ALA A 455 -5.03 -20.59 16.32
CA ALA A 455 -4.33 -20.02 15.16
C ALA A 455 -5.11 -18.90 14.43
N TRP A 456 -6.29 -18.56 14.94
CA TRP A 456 -7.33 -17.78 14.26
C TRP A 456 -7.65 -16.49 15.01
N ASP A 457 -8.20 -15.50 14.31
CA ASP A 457 -8.57 -14.21 14.90
C ASP A 457 -9.74 -14.36 15.89
N GLU A 458 -9.37 -14.46 17.16
CA GLU A 458 -10.29 -14.59 18.30
C GLU A 458 -11.30 -13.42 18.40
N GLU A 459 -11.04 -12.30 17.71
CA GLU A 459 -11.89 -11.10 17.70
C GLU A 459 -12.74 -10.96 16.42
N ASN A 460 -12.87 -12.02 15.61
CA ASN A 460 -13.68 -12.00 14.41
C ASN A 460 -15.16 -11.72 14.72
N ASP A 461 -15.69 -10.61 14.19
CA ASP A 461 -17.06 -10.14 14.38
C ASP A 461 -17.82 -9.96 13.06
N VAL A 462 -17.46 -10.75 12.04
CA VAL A 462 -18.19 -10.86 10.77
C VAL A 462 -18.81 -12.25 10.64
N PRO A 463 -19.94 -12.39 9.92
CA PRO A 463 -20.63 -13.67 9.69
C PRO A 463 -19.91 -14.54 8.65
N ASN A 464 -18.64 -14.82 8.92
CA ASN A 464 -17.78 -15.69 8.14
C ASN A 464 -16.72 -16.34 9.03
N HIS A 465 -16.06 -17.38 8.55
CA HIS A 465 -15.03 -18.03 9.37
C HIS A 465 -13.82 -17.10 9.62
N PRO A 466 -13.14 -17.21 10.77
CA PRO A 466 -12.05 -16.31 11.10
C PRO A 466 -10.79 -16.55 10.25
N TYR A 467 -10.06 -15.48 9.97
CA TYR A 467 -8.73 -15.55 9.36
C TYR A 467 -7.66 -16.01 10.36
N ALA A 468 -6.52 -16.47 9.88
CA ALA A 468 -5.37 -16.79 10.72
C ALA A 468 -4.57 -15.53 11.10
N HIS A 469 -3.86 -15.60 12.23
CA HIS A 469 -2.82 -14.60 12.58
C HIS A 469 -1.57 -14.66 11.66
N GLY A 470 -1.49 -15.67 10.79
CA GLY A 470 -0.47 -15.80 9.76
C GLY A 470 0.70 -16.70 10.15
N ALA A 471 1.73 -16.68 9.32
CA ALA A 471 2.98 -17.42 9.52
C ALA A 471 4.17 -16.48 9.35
N ALA A 472 5.20 -16.65 10.17
CA ALA A 472 6.45 -15.89 10.05
C ALA A 472 7.25 -16.34 8.82
N GLY A 473 7.18 -17.63 8.48
CA GLY A 473 7.90 -18.23 7.37
C GLY A 473 8.50 -19.58 7.74
N TRP A 474 9.41 -20.04 6.90
CA TRP A 474 10.05 -21.36 7.03
C TRP A 474 11.49 -21.22 7.49
N THR A 475 11.99 -22.21 8.22
CA THR A 475 13.42 -22.32 8.52
C THR A 475 14.18 -22.93 7.35
N ALA A 476 15.51 -22.89 7.42
CA ALA A 476 16.38 -23.46 6.39
C ALA A 476 15.95 -24.89 5.98
N ASN A 477 16.07 -25.20 4.69
CA ASN A 477 15.78 -26.50 4.11
C ASN A 477 14.33 -27.02 4.33
N ASP A 478 13.39 -26.12 4.59
CA ASP A 478 12.00 -26.39 4.96
C ASP A 478 11.86 -27.27 6.22
N GLN A 479 12.81 -27.19 7.16
CA GLN A 479 12.80 -28.05 8.36
C GLN A 479 11.62 -27.78 9.29
N ASN A 480 11.23 -26.51 9.46
CA ASN A 480 10.14 -26.11 10.35
C ASN A 480 9.35 -24.95 9.72
N LEU A 481 8.06 -24.89 10.03
CA LEU A 481 7.18 -23.77 9.73
C LEU A 481 6.94 -22.97 11.03
N LEU A 482 7.11 -21.65 10.97
CA LEU A 482 6.82 -20.76 12.09
C LEU A 482 5.45 -20.13 11.92
N ILE A 483 4.53 -20.40 12.85
CA ILE A 483 3.13 -19.93 12.83
C ILE A 483 2.91 -18.96 13.98
N TYR A 484 2.15 -17.89 13.74
CA TYR A 484 1.71 -16.98 14.79
C TYR A 484 0.41 -17.49 15.41
N ASP A 485 0.33 -17.46 16.74
CA ASP A 485 -0.97 -17.22 17.37
C ASP A 485 -1.21 -15.70 17.49
N ARG A 486 -2.18 -15.25 18.28
CA ARG A 486 -2.40 -13.81 18.50
C ARG A 486 -1.12 -13.08 18.94
N TYR A 487 -0.33 -13.69 19.82
CA TYR A 487 0.75 -13.06 20.56
C TYR A 487 2.16 -13.59 20.23
N ASP A 488 2.31 -14.90 20.17
CA ASP A 488 3.57 -15.63 20.19
C ASP A 488 3.94 -16.25 18.84
N ILE A 489 5.23 -16.57 18.69
CA ILE A 489 5.78 -17.26 17.51
C ILE A 489 6.02 -18.72 17.88
N TRP A 490 5.42 -19.63 17.13
CA TRP A 490 5.46 -21.07 17.40
C TRP A 490 6.16 -21.82 16.29
N LYS A 491 7.00 -22.78 16.66
CA LYS A 491 7.70 -23.68 15.74
C LYS A 491 6.91 -24.98 15.56
N PHE A 492 6.60 -25.31 14.31
CA PHE A 492 5.93 -26.55 13.94
C PHE A 492 6.83 -27.43 13.06
N ASP A 493 6.85 -28.72 13.35
CA ASP A 493 7.31 -29.75 12.42
C ASP A 493 6.29 -29.86 11.28
N PRO A 494 6.69 -29.72 10.00
CA PRO A 494 5.79 -29.76 8.86
C PRO A 494 5.14 -31.14 8.64
N THR A 495 5.52 -32.17 9.38
CA THR A 495 4.90 -33.50 9.39
C THR A 495 4.10 -33.79 10.66
N ALA A 496 4.00 -32.81 11.57
CA ALA A 496 3.36 -32.97 12.88
C ALA A 496 3.90 -34.13 13.73
N ALA A 497 5.15 -34.57 13.48
CA ALA A 497 5.77 -35.66 14.25
C ALA A 497 6.18 -35.25 15.66
N THR A 498 6.42 -33.95 15.90
CA THR A 498 6.71 -33.39 17.22
C THR A 498 5.69 -32.32 17.61
N SER A 499 5.42 -32.21 18.92
CA SER A 499 4.57 -31.15 19.47
C SER A 499 5.11 -29.75 19.14
N PRO A 500 4.22 -28.75 18.91
CA PRO A 500 4.64 -27.39 18.63
C PRO A 500 5.33 -26.75 19.84
N ILE A 501 6.29 -25.87 19.56
CA ILE A 501 7.12 -25.23 20.58
C ILE A 501 6.88 -23.72 20.52
N ASN A 502 6.41 -23.13 21.63
CA ASN A 502 6.34 -21.68 21.78
C ASN A 502 7.76 -21.12 21.93
N LEU A 503 8.22 -20.33 20.96
CA LEU A 503 9.58 -19.81 20.96
C LEU A 503 9.72 -18.53 21.79
N THR A 504 8.64 -17.74 21.93
CA THR A 504 8.64 -16.43 22.60
C THR A 504 8.10 -16.47 24.03
N VAL A 505 7.31 -17.48 24.39
CA VAL A 505 6.85 -17.90 25.73
C VAL A 505 6.08 -16.89 26.60
N ASN A 506 6.25 -15.58 26.42
CA ASN A 506 5.66 -14.55 27.29
C ASN A 506 4.54 -13.74 26.63
N GLY A 507 4.37 -13.82 25.30
CA GLY A 507 3.48 -12.95 24.55
C GLY A 507 2.04 -12.97 25.07
N ARG A 508 1.42 -14.15 25.14
CA ARG A 508 0.03 -14.28 25.62
C ARG A 508 -0.16 -13.85 27.07
N LYS A 509 0.83 -14.10 27.94
CA LYS A 509 0.77 -13.72 29.36
C LYS A 509 0.81 -12.20 29.53
N GLU A 510 1.60 -11.52 28.71
CA GLU A 510 1.85 -10.07 28.80
C GLU A 510 0.99 -9.25 27.83
N LYS A 511 0.14 -9.91 27.03
CA LYS A 511 -0.63 -9.32 25.93
C LYS A 511 0.26 -8.55 24.96
N LEU A 512 1.38 -9.18 24.59
CA LEU A 512 2.41 -8.63 23.71
C LEU A 512 2.51 -9.48 22.45
N SER A 513 2.14 -8.88 21.33
CA SER A 513 2.12 -9.54 20.02
C SER A 513 3.43 -9.33 19.29
N TYR A 514 4.19 -10.41 19.06
CA TYR A 514 5.46 -10.38 18.34
C TYR A 514 5.30 -10.76 16.87
N ARG A 515 5.91 -9.98 15.98
CA ARG A 515 6.03 -10.28 14.55
C ARG A 515 7.49 -10.14 14.13
N LEU A 516 7.97 -11.03 13.27
CA LEU A 516 9.35 -11.00 12.77
C LEU A 516 9.51 -9.87 11.76
N GLU A 517 10.58 -9.08 11.90
CA GLU A 517 10.96 -8.03 10.94
C GLU A 517 11.94 -8.61 9.92
N GLN A 518 11.56 -8.59 8.63
CA GLN A 518 12.42 -9.07 7.55
C GLN A 518 13.42 -7.98 7.14
N LEU A 519 14.59 -7.99 7.79
CA LEU A 519 15.66 -7.02 7.53
C LEU A 519 16.42 -7.30 6.22
N ASP A 520 16.47 -8.56 5.80
CA ASP A 520 17.08 -8.99 4.54
C ASP A 520 15.98 -9.44 3.57
N LYS A 521 15.74 -8.62 2.54
CA LYS A 521 14.74 -8.89 1.49
C LYS A 521 15.15 -10.06 0.57
N GLU A 522 16.43 -10.44 0.58
CA GLU A 522 16.93 -11.60 -0.17
C GLU A 522 16.81 -12.91 0.62
N ALA A 523 16.65 -12.84 1.95
CA ALA A 523 16.46 -14.03 2.76
C ALA A 523 15.19 -14.79 2.32
N ARG A 524 15.33 -16.11 2.19
CA ARG A 524 14.23 -17.04 1.82
C ARG A 524 13.77 -17.90 2.98
N PHE A 525 14.53 -17.91 4.06
CA PHE A 525 14.25 -18.69 5.25
C PHE A 525 14.72 -17.96 6.51
N ILE A 526 14.23 -18.42 7.65
CA ILE A 526 14.55 -17.89 8.97
C ILE A 526 15.66 -18.76 9.58
N ASP A 527 16.81 -18.15 9.86
CA ASP A 527 17.93 -18.79 10.53
C ASP A 527 17.75 -18.69 12.06
N LEU A 528 17.30 -19.77 12.68
CA LEU A 528 17.06 -19.82 14.13
C LEU A 528 18.34 -19.65 14.96
N GLY A 529 19.52 -19.91 14.39
CA GLY A 529 20.80 -19.73 15.06
C GLY A 529 21.24 -18.27 15.14
N LYS A 530 20.69 -17.41 14.28
CA LYS A 530 20.97 -15.98 14.27
C LYS A 530 19.97 -15.21 15.13
N PRO A 531 20.41 -14.11 15.77
CA PRO A 531 19.49 -13.18 16.40
C PRO A 531 18.48 -12.63 15.37
N GLN A 532 17.21 -12.63 15.73
CA GLN A 532 16.10 -12.13 14.93
C GLN A 532 15.56 -10.85 15.57
N LEU A 533 15.24 -9.87 14.74
CA LEU A 533 14.53 -8.68 15.19
C LEU A 533 13.02 -8.95 15.14
N LEU A 534 12.35 -8.73 16.26
CA LEU A 534 10.89 -8.78 16.36
C LEU A 534 10.36 -7.38 16.61
N LYS A 535 9.22 -7.06 16.00
CA LYS A 535 8.36 -5.93 16.38
C LYS A 535 7.26 -6.44 17.30
N GLY A 536 7.17 -5.85 18.48
CA GLY A 536 6.15 -6.15 19.48
C GLY A 536 5.09 -5.05 19.55
N PHE A 537 3.83 -5.43 19.72
CA PHE A 537 2.71 -4.54 20.04
C PHE A 537 2.09 -4.94 21.38
N ASN A 538 2.02 -4.02 22.33
CA ASN A 538 1.43 -4.27 23.64
C ASN A 538 -0.04 -3.82 23.65
N GLU A 539 -0.98 -4.75 23.75
CA GLU A 539 -2.41 -4.45 23.67
C GLU A 539 -2.93 -3.59 24.83
N THR A 540 -2.22 -3.51 25.95
CA THR A 540 -2.64 -2.73 27.13
C THR A 540 -2.23 -1.27 27.00
N THR A 541 -0.99 -1.01 26.61
CA THR A 541 -0.46 0.36 26.47
C THR A 541 -0.67 0.95 25.08
N LYS A 542 -1.00 0.09 24.09
CA LYS A 542 -0.99 0.32 22.64
C LYS A 542 0.39 0.68 22.07
N GLY A 543 1.44 0.52 22.87
CA GLY A 543 2.81 0.88 22.51
C GLY A 543 3.52 -0.20 21.70
N TYR A 544 4.55 0.20 20.97
CA TYR A 544 5.38 -0.68 20.16
C TYR A 544 6.80 -0.81 20.71
N GLY A 545 7.47 -1.87 20.32
CA GLY A 545 8.90 -2.05 20.58
C GLY A 545 9.61 -2.96 19.59
N PHE A 546 10.93 -2.83 19.55
CA PHE A 546 11.84 -3.78 18.93
C PHE A 546 12.46 -4.69 19.98
N TYR A 547 12.51 -5.97 19.67
CA TYR A 547 12.99 -7.04 20.54
C TYR A 547 13.98 -7.91 19.80
N ASN A 548 15.02 -8.35 20.50
CA ASN A 548 15.96 -9.34 20.00
C ASN A 548 15.54 -10.73 20.48
N ALA A 549 15.34 -11.66 19.55
CA ALA A 549 15.00 -13.04 19.86
C ALA A 549 16.03 -14.01 19.27
N ARG A 550 16.46 -15.00 20.06
CA ARG A 550 17.18 -16.18 19.54
C ARG A 550 16.21 -17.33 19.48
N LEU A 551 15.63 -17.54 18.30
CA LEU A 551 14.53 -18.48 18.07
C LEU A 551 14.99 -19.97 18.01
N SER A 552 16.24 -20.27 18.37
CA SER A 552 16.76 -21.64 18.48
C SER A 552 16.17 -22.41 19.65
N ALA A 553 15.73 -21.72 20.71
CA ALA A 553 15.13 -22.32 21.90
C ALA A 553 14.06 -21.39 22.52
N PRO A 554 13.08 -21.93 23.27
CA PRO A 554 12.08 -21.13 23.98
C PRO A 554 12.71 -20.13 24.95
N ALA A 555 12.49 -18.84 24.72
CA ALA A 555 12.93 -17.77 25.62
C ALA A 555 12.16 -16.48 25.34
N ALA A 556 11.90 -15.71 26.38
CA ALA A 556 11.31 -14.39 26.22
C ALA A 556 12.24 -13.49 25.37
N PRO A 557 11.73 -12.84 24.31
CA PRO A 557 12.50 -11.87 23.55
C PRO A 557 13.05 -10.76 24.43
N LYS A 558 14.30 -10.36 24.21
CA LYS A 558 14.94 -9.28 24.96
C LYS A 558 14.54 -7.94 24.36
N THR A 559 13.93 -7.05 25.15
CA THR A 559 13.63 -5.68 24.73
C THR A 559 14.90 -4.93 24.34
N LEU A 560 14.87 -4.31 23.17
CA LEU A 560 15.92 -3.40 22.68
C LEU A 560 15.48 -1.95 22.81
N LEU A 561 14.24 -1.67 22.38
CA LEU A 561 13.61 -0.36 22.40
C LEU A 561 12.11 -0.58 22.54
N ALA A 562 11.44 -0.05 23.55
CA ALA A 562 9.98 -0.17 23.70
C ALA A 562 9.42 1.00 24.49
N GLY A 563 8.21 1.42 24.14
CA GLY A 563 7.53 2.51 24.83
C GLY A 563 6.18 2.87 24.22
N ASN A 564 5.64 3.98 24.71
CA ASN A 564 4.33 4.51 24.35
C ASN A 564 4.42 5.35 23.06
N TYR A 565 4.76 4.68 21.98
CA TYR A 565 4.89 5.24 20.64
C TYR A 565 4.65 4.15 19.60
N MET A 566 4.36 4.55 18.37
CA MET A 566 4.33 3.68 17.21
C MET A 566 5.71 3.62 16.55
N LEU A 567 6.16 2.40 16.24
CA LEU A 567 7.27 2.16 15.32
C LEU A 567 6.66 1.72 13.99
N ARG A 568 7.05 2.31 12.85
CA ARG A 568 6.56 1.88 11.53
C ARG A 568 7.52 0.89 10.88
N SER A 569 8.32 1.36 9.93
CA SER A 569 9.26 0.55 9.14
C SER A 569 10.69 0.74 9.65
N ILE A 570 11.48 -0.32 9.52
CA ILE A 570 12.93 -0.30 9.76
C ILE A 570 13.65 -0.76 8.49
N ASN A 571 14.72 -0.05 8.12
CA ASN A 571 15.58 -0.42 7.00
C ASN A 571 16.99 -0.64 7.54
N LYS A 572 17.59 -1.79 7.24
CA LYS A 572 18.97 -2.13 7.62
C LYS A 572 19.91 -1.88 6.45
N ALA A 573 21.11 -1.37 6.72
CA ALA A 573 22.20 -1.37 5.77
C ALA A 573 22.59 -2.82 5.39
N LYS A 574 22.89 -3.06 4.12
CA LYS A 574 23.19 -4.42 3.61
C LYS A 574 24.37 -5.05 4.37
N ASN A 575 25.45 -4.31 4.56
CA ASN A 575 26.74 -4.85 5.01
C ASN A 575 27.07 -4.59 6.50
N THR A 576 26.25 -3.84 7.22
CA THR A 576 26.48 -3.49 8.63
C THR A 576 25.21 -3.69 9.47
N ASP A 577 25.32 -3.56 10.80
CA ASP A 577 24.16 -3.61 11.71
C ASP A 577 23.46 -2.24 11.85
N ASP A 578 23.77 -1.30 10.96
CA ASP A 578 23.18 0.04 10.97
C ASP A 578 21.76 -0.01 10.42
N VAL A 579 20.88 0.78 11.02
CA VAL A 579 19.45 0.83 10.69
C VAL A 579 18.95 2.26 10.71
N ILE A 580 17.95 2.52 9.87
CA ILE A 580 17.07 3.67 10.01
C ILE A 580 15.65 3.21 10.36
N TYR A 581 14.98 3.97 11.20
CA TYR A 581 13.59 3.71 11.59
C TYR A 581 12.86 5.02 11.88
N THR A 582 11.54 4.95 12.01
CA THR A 582 10.75 6.08 12.53
C THR A 582 10.06 5.71 13.83
N MET A 583 9.86 6.72 14.65
CA MET A 583 9.14 6.66 15.91
C MET A 583 8.15 7.81 15.92
N GLU A 584 6.90 7.51 16.24
CA GLU A 584 5.84 8.51 16.18
C GLU A 584 4.87 8.37 17.35
N THR A 585 4.28 9.50 17.72
CA THR A 585 3.07 9.56 18.54
C THR A 585 2.08 10.45 17.81
N PHE A 586 0.87 10.65 18.33
CA PHE A 586 0.01 11.69 17.78
C PHE A 586 0.67 13.09 17.84
N GLN A 587 1.58 13.32 18.80
CA GLN A 587 2.30 14.58 18.94
C GLN A 587 3.62 14.62 18.16
N GLN A 588 4.35 13.52 18.12
CA GLN A 588 5.69 13.44 17.59
C GLN A 588 5.67 13.07 16.11
N TYR A 589 6.20 13.96 15.27
CA TYR A 589 6.39 13.72 13.84
C TYR A 589 7.31 12.49 13.62
N PRO A 590 7.03 11.65 12.60
CA PRO A 590 7.78 10.43 12.30
C PRO A 590 9.14 10.71 11.65
N ASP A 591 10.02 11.42 12.35
CA ASP A 591 11.37 11.71 11.89
C ASP A 591 12.20 10.43 11.71
N ILE A 592 13.14 10.47 10.77
CA ILE A 592 14.08 9.37 10.56
C ILE A 592 15.11 9.40 11.68
N HIS A 593 15.25 8.27 12.36
CA HIS A 593 16.29 8.00 13.32
C HIS A 593 17.28 7.00 12.77
N TYR A 594 18.56 7.26 12.96
CA TYR A 594 19.66 6.33 12.73
C TYR A 594 20.09 5.65 14.03
N SER A 595 20.37 4.35 13.96
CA SER A 595 20.87 3.55 15.08
C SER A 595 21.63 2.33 14.55
N THR A 596 22.18 1.53 15.47
CA THR A 596 22.49 0.11 15.20
C THR A 596 21.33 -0.78 15.64
N LEU A 597 21.33 -2.05 15.25
CA LEU A 597 20.37 -3.07 15.70
C LEU A 597 20.33 -3.28 17.23
N ALA A 598 21.31 -2.77 17.96
CA ALA A 598 21.29 -2.80 19.42
C ALA A 598 20.45 -1.69 20.07
N PHE A 599 20.07 -0.65 19.31
CA PHE A 599 19.30 0.53 19.75
C PHE A 599 19.83 1.25 21.00
N LYS A 600 21.13 1.13 21.30
CA LYS A 600 21.76 1.77 22.46
C LYS A 600 21.88 3.29 22.33
N LYS A 601 22.02 3.77 21.10
CA LYS A 601 22.11 5.20 20.76
C LYS A 601 21.30 5.42 19.50
N SER A 602 20.43 6.42 19.52
CA SER A 602 19.64 6.85 18.38
C SER A 602 19.98 8.30 18.06
N VAL A 603 20.14 8.61 16.78
CA VAL A 603 20.41 9.95 16.25
C VAL A 603 19.24 10.33 15.35
N GLN A 604 18.50 11.38 15.70
CA GLN A 604 17.50 11.96 14.82
C GLN A 604 18.20 12.65 13.64
N LEU A 605 17.85 12.28 12.41
CA LEU A 605 18.45 12.81 11.19
C LEU A 605 17.60 13.92 10.58
N THR A 606 16.28 13.73 10.54
CA THR A 606 15.35 14.72 10.00
C THR A 606 14.69 15.52 11.11
N HIS A 607 14.21 16.71 10.78
CA HIS A 607 13.54 17.62 11.72
C HIS A 607 12.21 18.12 11.13
N GLY A 608 11.36 17.17 10.73
CA GLY A 608 10.00 17.46 10.27
C GLY A 608 9.10 17.96 11.39
N ASP A 609 9.42 17.65 12.65
CA ASP A 609 8.80 18.24 13.85
C ASP A 609 8.83 19.78 13.87
N LYS A 610 9.88 20.42 13.35
CA LYS A 610 9.99 21.90 13.32
C LYS A 610 8.82 22.60 12.63
N GLN A 611 8.17 21.95 11.67
CA GLN A 611 7.02 22.54 10.97
C GLN A 611 5.76 22.64 11.87
N GLN A 612 5.75 21.96 13.02
CA GLN A 612 4.71 22.03 14.04
C GLN A 612 4.85 23.27 14.94
N GLU A 613 6.03 23.90 14.96
CA GLU A 613 6.31 25.07 15.80
C GLU A 613 5.35 26.23 15.48
N GLY A 614 4.84 26.88 16.52
CA GLY A 614 3.91 28.00 16.38
C GLY A 614 2.46 27.60 16.08
N PHE A 615 2.12 26.30 16.01
CA PHE A 615 0.73 25.83 15.95
C PHE A 615 0.23 25.28 17.28
N ILE A 616 -1.08 25.37 17.50
CA ILE A 616 -1.75 24.62 18.57
C ILE A 616 -1.82 23.15 18.13
N TRP A 617 -0.91 22.33 18.62
CA TRP A 617 -0.88 20.91 18.26
C TRP A 617 -1.93 20.09 19.02
N GLY A 618 -2.19 18.87 18.57
CA GLY A 618 -3.11 17.96 19.25
C GLY A 618 -2.39 17.02 20.24
N THR A 619 -3.12 16.46 21.20
CA THR A 619 -2.68 15.39 22.12
C THR A 619 -3.68 14.24 22.10
N ALA A 620 -3.24 12.99 22.29
CA ALA A 620 -4.11 11.81 22.31
C ALA A 620 -4.18 11.14 23.71
N GLU A 621 -5.36 10.66 24.08
CA GLU A 621 -5.67 9.97 25.35
C GLU A 621 -6.54 8.74 25.07
N LEU A 622 -6.19 7.59 25.68
CA LEU A 622 -7.05 6.42 25.68
C LEU A 622 -8.16 6.57 26.73
N VAL A 623 -9.39 6.26 26.36
CA VAL A 623 -10.55 6.22 27.27
C VAL A 623 -11.27 4.89 27.15
N SER A 624 -11.96 4.49 28.22
CA SER A 624 -12.71 3.24 28.27
C SER A 624 -14.11 3.43 28.83
N TRP A 625 -15.05 2.63 28.37
CA TRP A 625 -16.43 2.61 28.85
C TRP A 625 -17.04 1.22 28.63
N ILE A 626 -18.27 1.02 29.12
CA ILE A 626 -19.06 -0.18 28.88
C ILE A 626 -20.15 0.15 27.85
N SER A 627 -20.24 -0.65 26.79
CA SER A 627 -21.29 -0.54 25.79
C SER A 627 -22.67 -0.90 26.37
N LEU A 628 -23.75 -0.57 25.64
CA LEU A 628 -25.11 -0.92 26.09
C LEU A 628 -25.35 -2.43 26.20
N ASP A 629 -24.58 -3.26 25.49
CA ASP A 629 -24.58 -4.72 25.59
C ASP A 629 -23.57 -5.29 26.61
N GLY A 630 -22.98 -4.43 27.46
CA GLY A 630 -22.17 -4.86 28.61
C GLY A 630 -20.71 -5.19 28.30
N ARG A 631 -20.20 -4.84 27.11
CA ARG A 631 -18.82 -5.12 26.70
C ARG A 631 -17.90 -3.95 27.06
N PRO A 632 -16.68 -4.23 27.56
CA PRO A 632 -15.67 -3.19 27.71
C PRO A 632 -15.21 -2.72 26.32
N LEU A 633 -15.21 -1.40 26.11
CA LEU A 633 -14.74 -0.76 24.91
C LEU A 633 -13.70 0.29 25.24
N GLU A 634 -12.86 0.56 24.25
CA GLU A 634 -11.84 1.59 24.28
C GLU A 634 -12.01 2.55 23.10
N GLY A 635 -11.41 3.72 23.20
CA GLY A 635 -11.39 4.72 22.15
C GLY A 635 -10.32 5.77 22.43
N VAL A 636 -10.04 6.60 21.44
CA VAL A 636 -9.04 7.66 21.56
C VAL A 636 -9.74 9.01 21.58
N VAL A 637 -9.36 9.87 22.51
CA VAL A 637 -9.75 11.27 22.57
C VAL A 637 -8.57 12.13 22.17
N TYR A 638 -8.79 13.03 21.22
CA TYR A 638 -7.80 13.99 20.77
C TYR A 638 -8.20 15.40 21.22
N LYS A 639 -7.28 16.12 21.86
CA LYS A 639 -7.49 17.43 22.48
C LYS A 639 -6.46 18.44 21.95
N PRO A 640 -6.77 19.75 21.93
CA PRO A 640 -5.74 20.77 21.69
C PRO A 640 -4.70 20.77 22.83
N ALA A 641 -3.46 21.13 22.52
CA ALA A 641 -2.37 21.21 23.50
C ALA A 641 -2.60 22.29 24.57
N ASN A 642 -3.36 23.35 24.26
CA ASN A 642 -3.78 24.38 25.19
C ASN A 642 -5.17 24.10 25.80
N PHE A 643 -5.55 22.82 25.95
CA PHE A 643 -6.82 22.40 26.53
C PHE A 643 -7.01 22.94 27.96
N ASP A 644 -8.19 23.53 28.21
CA ASP A 644 -8.65 24.00 29.51
C ASP A 644 -9.90 23.22 29.94
N PRO A 645 -9.84 22.39 31.00
CA PRO A 645 -10.99 21.61 31.45
C PRO A 645 -12.19 22.45 31.90
N ASN A 646 -12.03 23.76 32.13
CA ASN A 646 -13.11 24.67 32.51
C ASN A 646 -13.83 25.27 31.29
N LYS A 647 -13.28 25.11 30.08
CA LYS A 647 -13.90 25.55 28.83
C LYS A 647 -14.81 24.45 28.28
N LYS A 648 -15.88 24.87 27.61
CA LYS A 648 -16.75 24.01 26.82
C LYS A 648 -16.28 23.98 25.36
N TYR A 649 -16.02 22.79 24.85
CA TYR A 649 -15.52 22.57 23.49
C TYR A 649 -16.57 21.86 22.62
N PRO A 650 -16.66 22.21 21.32
CA PRO A 650 -17.33 21.36 20.35
C PRO A 650 -16.60 20.03 20.20
N MET A 651 -17.35 18.96 19.93
CA MET A 651 -16.80 17.61 19.77
C MET A 651 -17.14 17.00 18.42
N MET A 652 -16.14 16.42 17.76
CA MET A 652 -16.31 15.59 16.58
C MET A 652 -16.23 14.12 16.97
N VAL A 653 -17.26 13.34 16.64
CA VAL A 653 -17.27 11.89 16.74
C VAL A 653 -16.90 11.33 15.37
N ASN A 654 -15.73 10.71 15.26
CA ASN A 654 -15.22 10.14 14.01
C ASN A 654 -14.76 8.72 14.26
N PHE A 655 -15.25 7.75 13.50
CA PHE A 655 -14.98 6.31 13.70
C PHE A 655 -15.22 5.53 12.40
N TYR A 656 -14.84 4.26 12.41
CA TYR A 656 -15.09 3.35 11.28
C TYR A 656 -15.35 1.93 11.77
N GLU A 657 -14.39 1.34 12.48
CA GLU A 657 -14.53 0.06 13.19
C GLU A 657 -13.79 0.15 14.54
N ARG A 658 -12.63 -0.51 14.66
CA ARG A 658 -11.74 -0.42 15.82
C ARG A 658 -10.52 0.41 15.46
N ASN A 659 -10.17 1.37 16.30
CA ASN A 659 -9.07 2.29 16.09
C ASN A 659 -8.31 2.65 17.39
N SER A 660 -8.66 2.09 18.54
CA SER A 660 -7.94 2.32 19.82
C SER A 660 -6.46 1.96 19.74
N GLU A 661 -6.10 0.98 18.91
CA GLU A 661 -4.70 0.60 18.62
C GLU A 661 -3.92 1.68 17.87
N THR A 662 -4.61 2.68 17.30
CA THR A 662 -4.00 3.82 16.59
C THR A 662 -3.64 4.99 17.50
N LEU A 663 -3.70 4.82 18.83
CA LEU A 663 -3.43 5.84 19.85
C LEU A 663 -2.15 6.66 19.58
N TYR A 664 -1.09 6.01 19.12
CA TYR A 664 0.20 6.66 18.85
C TYR A 664 0.45 6.93 17.36
N ASN A 665 -0.52 6.72 16.47
CA ASN A 665 -0.32 7.05 15.07
C ASN A 665 -0.19 8.57 14.91
N TYR A 666 0.86 9.00 14.22
CA TYR A 666 0.93 10.37 13.74
C TYR A 666 -0.07 10.55 12.60
N ARG A 667 -1.08 11.38 12.82
CA ARG A 667 -2.09 11.70 11.80
C ARG A 667 -1.55 12.81 10.92
N MET A 668 -0.75 12.44 9.91
CA MET A 668 -0.11 13.40 9.00
C MET A 668 -1.13 14.45 8.51
N PRO A 669 -0.91 15.76 8.77
CA PRO A 669 -1.79 16.79 8.26
C PRO A 669 -1.92 16.69 6.75
N GLU A 670 -3.15 16.54 6.26
CA GLU A 670 -3.39 16.38 4.83
C GLU A 670 -4.78 16.85 4.43
N PRO A 671 -4.96 17.32 3.18
CA PRO A 671 -6.27 17.45 2.57
C PRO A 671 -6.90 16.04 2.42
N HIS A 672 -7.46 15.47 3.49
CA HIS A 672 -7.83 14.07 3.50
C HIS A 672 -9.01 13.79 2.55
N ARG A 673 -9.03 12.62 1.93
CA ARG A 673 -10.03 12.30 0.89
C ARG A 673 -11.39 11.86 1.41
N SER A 674 -11.50 11.52 2.70
CA SER A 674 -12.70 10.86 3.24
C SER A 674 -12.93 11.04 4.76
N THR A 675 -12.19 11.91 5.43
CA THR A 675 -12.32 12.12 6.88
C THR A 675 -11.83 13.50 7.29
N ILE A 676 -12.14 13.94 8.49
CA ILE A 676 -11.60 15.18 9.07
C ILE A 676 -10.09 15.08 9.28
N ASP A 677 -9.39 16.20 9.16
CA ASP A 677 -7.99 16.30 9.61
C ASP A 677 -7.93 16.57 11.13
N TYR A 678 -7.23 15.72 11.87
CA TYR A 678 -7.31 15.75 13.33
C TYR A 678 -6.59 16.97 13.93
N HIS A 679 -5.44 17.34 13.36
CA HIS A 679 -4.68 18.49 13.84
C HIS A 679 -5.35 19.81 13.44
N LEU A 680 -5.95 19.89 12.24
CA LEU A 680 -6.79 21.02 11.84
C LEU A 680 -7.90 21.25 12.86
N TYR A 681 -8.67 20.22 13.19
CA TYR A 681 -9.80 20.35 14.11
C TYR A 681 -9.34 20.64 15.54
N ASN A 682 -8.32 19.93 16.06
CA ASN A 682 -7.81 20.22 17.40
C ASN A 682 -7.27 21.65 17.52
N SER A 683 -6.45 22.11 16.56
CA SER A 683 -5.92 23.48 16.57
C SER A 683 -7.00 24.57 16.47
N ASN A 684 -8.21 24.20 16.02
CA ASN A 684 -9.40 25.06 15.95
C ASN A 684 -10.39 24.80 17.09
N GLU A 685 -9.90 24.24 18.20
CA GLU A 685 -10.60 24.02 19.46
C GLU A 685 -11.71 22.96 19.41
N TYR A 686 -11.61 21.97 18.53
CA TYR A 686 -12.45 20.78 18.60
C TYR A 686 -11.80 19.69 19.46
N ILE A 687 -12.61 18.99 20.24
CA ILE A 687 -12.27 17.67 20.77
C ILE A 687 -12.67 16.62 19.72
N ILE A 688 -11.84 15.61 19.49
CA ILE A 688 -12.21 14.50 18.61
C ILE A 688 -12.31 13.24 19.46
N PHE A 689 -13.43 12.51 19.33
CA PHE A 689 -13.64 11.22 19.97
C PHE A 689 -13.74 10.12 18.90
N ASN A 690 -12.82 9.16 18.99
CA ASN A 690 -12.69 8.04 18.06
C ASN A 690 -12.90 6.71 18.80
N PRO A 691 -14.16 6.25 18.91
CA PRO A 691 -14.49 5.01 19.62
C PRO A 691 -14.25 3.74 18.79
N ASP A 692 -13.95 2.64 19.48
CA ASP A 692 -14.07 1.29 18.91
C ASP A 692 -15.53 0.85 18.82
N ILE A 693 -15.88 0.21 17.71
CA ILE A 693 -17.16 -0.45 17.49
C ILE A 693 -16.94 -1.96 17.39
N ARG A 694 -17.76 -2.72 18.12
CA ARG A 694 -17.89 -4.19 18.01
C ARG A 694 -19.26 -4.49 17.43
N TYR A 695 -19.36 -5.58 16.69
CA TYR A 695 -20.58 -5.91 15.95
C TYR A 695 -21.23 -7.21 16.41
N VAL A 696 -22.55 -7.27 16.24
CA VAL A 696 -23.35 -8.48 16.32
C VAL A 696 -23.94 -8.74 14.94
N ASP A 697 -23.85 -9.99 14.49
CA ASP A 697 -24.40 -10.41 13.20
C ASP A 697 -25.89 -10.06 13.07
N GLY A 698 -26.25 -9.51 11.92
CA GLY A 698 -27.59 -9.05 11.58
C GLY A 698 -27.89 -7.61 11.99
N TYR A 699 -27.16 -7.04 12.95
CA TYR A 699 -27.52 -5.75 13.58
C TYR A 699 -26.35 -4.75 13.66
N PRO A 700 -25.64 -4.47 12.54
CA PRO A 700 -24.49 -3.57 12.56
C PRO A 700 -24.81 -2.14 12.98
N GLY A 701 -25.95 -1.57 12.55
CA GLY A 701 -26.35 -0.21 12.91
C GLY A 701 -26.66 -0.06 14.39
N GLU A 702 -27.39 -1.03 14.96
CA GLU A 702 -27.67 -1.08 16.39
C GLU A 702 -26.39 -1.30 17.19
N SER A 703 -25.51 -2.19 16.74
CA SER A 703 -24.20 -2.41 17.37
C SER A 703 -23.39 -1.11 17.44
N CYS A 704 -23.39 -0.32 16.35
CA CYS A 704 -22.77 1.00 16.34
C CYS A 704 -23.37 1.93 17.40
N TYR A 705 -24.70 2.01 17.48
CA TYR A 705 -25.39 2.82 18.48
C TYR A 705 -25.04 2.38 19.92
N ASN A 706 -25.08 1.07 20.18
CA ASN A 706 -24.82 0.47 21.49
C ASN A 706 -23.37 0.68 21.96
N CYS A 707 -22.41 0.67 21.04
CA CYS A 707 -21.01 0.95 21.34
C CYS A 707 -20.79 2.46 21.59
N LEU A 708 -21.35 3.32 20.74
CA LEU A 708 -20.99 4.74 20.67
C LEU A 708 -21.68 5.59 21.74
N MET A 709 -22.97 5.38 21.99
CA MET A 709 -23.77 6.29 22.82
C MET A 709 -23.29 6.39 24.29
N PRO A 710 -22.92 5.29 24.97
CA PRO A 710 -22.33 5.39 26.31
C PRO A 710 -20.98 6.10 26.31
N GLY A 711 -20.16 5.92 25.26
CA GLY A 711 -18.89 6.62 25.09
C GLY A 711 -19.08 8.13 24.97
N VAL A 712 -20.03 8.59 24.15
CA VAL A 712 -20.37 10.02 24.03
C VAL A 712 -20.92 10.58 25.33
N THR A 713 -21.77 9.83 26.04
CA THR A 713 -22.31 10.23 27.35
C THR A 713 -21.19 10.37 28.38
N MET A 714 -20.22 9.46 28.39
CA MET A 714 -19.02 9.54 29.23
C MET A 714 -18.20 10.80 28.89
N MET A 715 -18.04 11.13 27.61
CA MET A 715 -17.36 12.36 27.20
C MET A 715 -18.07 13.63 27.67
N ILE A 716 -19.40 13.67 27.57
CA ILE A 716 -20.23 14.76 28.09
C ILE A 716 -20.05 14.91 29.62
N ALA A 717 -20.09 13.80 30.34
CA ALA A 717 -19.96 13.76 31.80
C ALA A 717 -18.60 14.27 32.32
N LYS A 718 -17.56 14.31 31.47
CA LYS A 718 -16.27 14.93 31.83
C LYS A 718 -16.34 16.45 31.99
N GLY A 719 -17.44 17.09 31.61
CA GLY A 719 -17.74 18.48 31.94
C GLY A 719 -17.18 19.54 30.99
N TYR A 720 -16.28 19.19 30.07
CA TYR A 720 -15.66 20.13 29.11
C TYR A 720 -16.23 20.03 27.69
N ILE A 721 -17.24 19.19 27.43
CA ILE A 721 -17.93 19.11 26.14
C ILE A 721 -19.18 20.01 26.16
N ASP A 722 -19.38 20.77 25.09
CA ASP A 722 -20.66 21.43 24.81
C ASP A 722 -21.63 20.41 24.18
N GLU A 723 -22.62 20.00 24.96
CA GLU A 723 -23.65 19.03 24.54
C GLU A 723 -24.46 19.49 23.31
N LYS A 724 -24.49 20.79 23.03
CA LYS A 724 -25.18 21.37 21.87
C LYS A 724 -24.28 21.53 20.65
N ALA A 725 -23.03 21.09 20.73
CA ALA A 725 -22.04 21.22 19.66
C ALA A 725 -21.29 19.90 19.43
N ILE A 726 -22.03 18.81 19.28
CA ILE A 726 -21.47 17.48 18.94
C ILE A 726 -21.78 17.19 17.47
N GLY A 727 -20.76 16.96 16.66
CA GLY A 727 -20.89 16.52 15.26
C GLY A 727 -20.44 15.09 15.08
N ALA A 728 -20.86 14.44 14.00
CA ALA A 728 -20.28 13.16 13.58
C ALA A 728 -19.85 13.18 12.12
N GLN A 729 -18.80 12.43 11.80
CA GLN A 729 -18.29 12.29 10.44
C GLN A 729 -17.98 10.83 10.14
N GLY A 730 -18.47 10.34 9.00
CA GLY A 730 -18.15 9.01 8.50
C GLY A 730 -18.23 8.94 6.98
N HIS A 731 -17.38 8.10 6.37
CA HIS A 731 -17.38 7.84 4.93
C HIS A 731 -17.51 6.33 4.68
N SER A 732 -18.11 5.90 3.56
CA SER A 732 -18.31 4.48 3.23
C SER A 732 -19.09 3.74 4.31
N TRP A 733 -18.52 2.71 4.96
CA TRP A 733 -19.14 2.04 6.12
C TRP A 733 -19.45 3.01 7.26
N GLY A 734 -18.50 3.90 7.58
CA GLY A 734 -18.74 4.98 8.55
C GLY A 734 -19.87 5.90 8.11
N GLY A 735 -20.03 6.14 6.79
CA GLY A 735 -21.13 6.92 6.21
C GLY A 735 -22.48 6.26 6.44
N TYR A 736 -22.58 4.94 6.25
CA TYR A 736 -23.76 4.16 6.65
C TYR A 736 -24.04 4.32 8.15
N GLN A 737 -23.02 4.15 9.01
CA GLN A 737 -23.20 4.17 10.45
C GLN A 737 -23.70 5.54 10.95
N VAL A 738 -23.13 6.65 10.48
CA VAL A 738 -23.60 7.99 10.88
C VAL A 738 -24.97 8.32 10.29
N ALA A 739 -25.30 7.85 9.08
CA ALA A 739 -26.66 7.94 8.54
C ALA A 739 -27.66 7.15 9.38
N TYR A 740 -27.29 5.96 9.88
CA TYR A 740 -28.12 5.20 10.81
C TYR A 740 -28.30 5.94 12.14
N LEU A 741 -27.22 6.46 12.74
CA LEU A 741 -27.32 7.23 13.99
C LEU A 741 -28.24 8.44 13.85
N ALA A 742 -28.22 9.13 12.70
CA ALA A 742 -29.09 10.26 12.42
C ALA A 742 -30.59 9.94 12.51
N THR A 743 -31.00 8.67 12.29
CA THR A 743 -32.41 8.25 12.42
C THR A 743 -32.77 7.78 13.82
N ARG A 744 -31.79 7.62 14.72
CA ARG A 744 -31.95 7.05 16.06
C ARG A 744 -31.84 8.06 17.18
N THR A 745 -31.15 9.18 16.96
CA THR A 745 -30.91 10.20 17.98
C THR A 745 -30.78 11.60 17.38
N ASN A 746 -31.13 12.61 18.17
CA ASN A 746 -30.95 14.04 17.84
C ASN A 746 -29.76 14.65 18.59
N LEU A 747 -28.88 13.83 19.16
CA LEU A 747 -27.71 14.28 19.92
C LEU A 747 -26.72 15.06 19.06
N PHE A 748 -26.62 14.74 17.76
CA PHE A 748 -25.68 15.38 16.86
C PHE A 748 -26.27 16.68 16.30
N SER A 749 -25.52 17.78 16.39
CA SER A 749 -25.87 19.09 15.83
C SER A 749 -25.66 19.16 14.32
N ALA A 750 -24.75 18.34 13.78
CA ALA A 750 -24.51 18.19 12.34
C ALA A 750 -23.79 16.87 12.04
N ILE A 751 -24.04 16.29 10.87
CA ILE A 751 -23.37 15.06 10.41
C ILE A 751 -22.85 15.24 8.98
N GLU A 752 -21.63 14.80 8.72
CA GLU A 752 -21.15 14.51 7.36
C GLU A 752 -21.17 13.00 7.14
N SER A 753 -21.82 12.59 6.05
CA SER A 753 -22.06 11.20 5.68
C SER A 753 -21.60 10.97 4.23
N GLY A 754 -20.33 10.61 4.06
CA GLY A 754 -19.70 10.38 2.77
C GLY A 754 -19.93 8.96 2.21
N ALA A 755 -20.17 8.86 0.90
CA ALA A 755 -20.49 7.66 0.12
C ALA A 755 -21.30 6.59 0.90
N PRO A 756 -22.45 6.95 1.50
CA PRO A 756 -23.15 6.08 2.43
C PRO A 756 -23.95 4.99 1.71
N VAL A 757 -24.24 3.90 2.41
CA VAL A 757 -25.27 2.93 2.02
C VAL A 757 -26.49 3.20 2.90
N VAL A 758 -27.55 3.78 2.32
CA VAL A 758 -28.79 4.09 3.06
C VAL A 758 -29.91 3.07 2.84
N ASN A 759 -29.78 2.25 1.79
CA ASN A 759 -30.73 1.24 1.39
C ASN A 759 -30.00 -0.07 1.08
N MET A 760 -29.86 -0.91 2.11
CA MET A 760 -29.16 -2.19 2.01
C MET A 760 -29.86 -3.16 1.06
N PHE A 761 -31.18 -3.03 0.84
CA PHE A 761 -31.92 -3.83 -0.15
C PHE A 761 -31.46 -3.55 -1.57
N SER A 762 -31.54 -2.28 -2.02
CA SER A 762 -31.13 -1.94 -3.39
C SER A 762 -29.63 -2.12 -3.59
N ALA A 763 -28.83 -1.86 -2.55
CA ALA A 763 -27.39 -2.01 -2.61
C ALA A 763 -26.91 -3.48 -2.56
N TYR A 764 -27.72 -4.43 -2.09
CA TYR A 764 -27.41 -5.88 -2.16
C TYR A 764 -27.35 -6.37 -3.61
N GLY A 765 -28.34 -6.00 -4.41
CA GLY A 765 -28.43 -6.37 -5.84
C GLY A 765 -27.50 -5.56 -6.76
N GLY A 766 -26.73 -4.61 -6.22
CA GLY A 766 -25.83 -3.76 -6.99
C GLY A 766 -24.53 -4.45 -7.41
N ILE A 767 -23.83 -3.80 -8.34
CA ILE A 767 -22.48 -4.18 -8.78
C ILE A 767 -21.45 -3.26 -8.13
N ARG A 768 -20.33 -3.82 -7.69
CA ARG A 768 -19.13 -3.08 -7.33
C ARG A 768 -18.30 -2.84 -8.60
N TRP A 769 -18.62 -1.78 -9.34
CA TRP A 769 -18.04 -1.49 -10.66
C TRP A 769 -16.51 -1.40 -10.67
N GLY A 770 -15.87 -1.02 -9.55
CA GLY A 770 -14.41 -1.05 -9.39
C GLY A 770 -13.78 -2.45 -9.38
N SER A 771 -14.60 -3.50 -9.50
CA SER A 771 -14.17 -4.91 -9.61
C SER A 771 -15.05 -5.76 -10.53
N GLY A 772 -16.22 -5.24 -10.93
CA GLY A 772 -17.26 -5.98 -11.62
C GLY A 772 -18.04 -6.98 -10.74
N MET A 773 -17.66 -7.20 -9.47
CA MET A 773 -18.30 -8.20 -8.62
C MET A 773 -19.72 -7.79 -8.19
N ALA A 774 -20.60 -8.78 -8.01
CA ALA A 774 -21.84 -8.59 -7.26
C ALA A 774 -21.51 -8.21 -5.80
N ARG A 775 -22.42 -7.51 -5.13
CA ARG A 775 -22.21 -7.03 -3.76
C ARG A 775 -22.75 -7.96 -2.68
N SER A 776 -23.49 -9.00 -3.03
CA SER A 776 -24.19 -9.90 -2.09
C SER A 776 -23.26 -10.45 -0.99
N PHE A 777 -22.06 -10.91 -1.37
CA PHE A 777 -21.05 -11.40 -0.43
C PHE A 777 -20.69 -10.39 0.67
N GLN A 778 -20.75 -9.09 0.37
CA GLN A 778 -20.42 -8.04 1.32
C GLN A 778 -21.43 -7.99 2.46
N TYR A 779 -22.71 -8.14 2.12
CA TYR A 779 -23.85 -8.14 3.02
C TYR A 779 -23.97 -9.44 3.80
N GLU A 780 -23.79 -10.57 3.13
CA GLU A 780 -23.97 -11.88 3.74
C GLU A 780 -22.83 -12.24 4.69
N HIS A 781 -21.57 -11.86 4.39
CA HIS A 781 -20.41 -12.44 5.07
C HIS A 781 -19.35 -11.46 5.58
N THR A 782 -19.35 -10.20 5.16
CA THR A 782 -18.22 -9.29 5.50
C THR A 782 -18.70 -8.03 6.19
N GLN A 783 -18.20 -6.84 5.81
CA GLN A 783 -18.34 -5.59 6.55
C GLN A 783 -19.78 -5.21 6.91
N SER A 784 -20.76 -5.53 6.05
CA SER A 784 -22.17 -5.22 6.29
C SER A 784 -22.86 -6.17 7.27
N ARG A 785 -22.27 -7.34 7.56
CA ARG A 785 -22.62 -8.23 8.67
C ARG A 785 -24.10 -8.63 8.77
N LEU A 786 -24.86 -8.71 7.67
CA LEU A 786 -26.28 -9.08 7.73
C LEU A 786 -26.50 -10.59 7.92
N GLY A 787 -25.53 -11.41 7.53
CA GLY A 787 -25.50 -12.85 7.82
C GLY A 787 -26.56 -13.69 7.09
N ALA A 788 -27.30 -13.10 6.16
CA ALA A 788 -28.42 -13.73 5.47
C ALA A 788 -28.78 -12.97 4.18
N THR A 789 -29.46 -13.63 3.24
CA THR A 789 -30.00 -13.01 2.02
C THR A 789 -31.23 -12.13 2.32
N PRO A 790 -31.60 -11.19 1.43
CA PRO A 790 -32.84 -10.42 1.55
C PRO A 790 -34.11 -11.28 1.53
N TRP A 791 -34.06 -12.45 0.91
CA TRP A 791 -35.21 -13.36 0.80
C TRP A 791 -35.41 -14.19 2.08
N SER A 792 -34.33 -14.57 2.75
CA SER A 792 -34.40 -15.34 4.00
C SER A 792 -34.53 -14.46 5.24
N SER A 793 -34.14 -13.18 5.19
CA SER A 793 -34.22 -12.26 6.33
C SER A 793 -34.55 -10.81 5.90
N PRO A 794 -35.71 -10.58 5.25
CA PRO A 794 -36.06 -9.25 4.70
C PRO A 794 -36.08 -8.14 5.76
N LEU A 795 -36.53 -8.44 6.98
CA LEU A 795 -36.59 -7.44 8.05
C LEU A 795 -35.21 -6.93 8.46
N ARG A 796 -34.16 -7.76 8.43
CA ARG A 796 -32.78 -7.31 8.73
C ARG A 796 -32.32 -6.23 7.77
N TYR A 797 -32.63 -6.39 6.49
CA TYR A 797 -32.29 -5.39 5.47
C TYR A 797 -33.12 -4.12 5.62
N LEU A 798 -34.40 -4.23 6.01
CA LEU A 798 -35.28 -3.09 6.26
C LEU A 798 -34.79 -2.27 7.47
N GLU A 799 -34.57 -2.94 8.59
CA GLU A 799 -34.20 -2.34 9.88
C GLU A 799 -32.82 -1.67 9.84
N ASN A 800 -31.87 -2.24 9.10
CA ASN A 800 -30.54 -1.67 8.92
C ASN A 800 -30.46 -0.65 7.78
N SER A 801 -31.56 -0.28 7.11
CA SER A 801 -31.57 0.72 6.04
C SER A 801 -32.09 2.08 6.56
N PRO A 802 -31.21 3.09 6.76
CA PRO A 802 -31.61 4.42 7.22
C PRO A 802 -32.72 5.07 6.37
N LEU A 803 -32.75 4.77 5.06
CA LEU A 803 -33.74 5.30 4.13
C LEU A 803 -35.19 5.17 4.62
N PHE A 804 -35.54 4.05 5.25
CA PHE A 804 -36.93 3.79 5.69
C PHE A 804 -37.29 4.45 7.01
N THR A 805 -36.35 5.15 7.66
CA THR A 805 -36.59 5.91 8.90
C THR A 805 -36.12 7.35 8.78
N MET A 806 -35.99 7.83 7.53
CA MET A 806 -35.48 9.16 7.23
C MET A 806 -36.40 10.27 7.77
N ASP A 807 -37.69 9.99 8.00
CA ASP A 807 -38.67 10.86 8.67
C ASP A 807 -38.28 11.21 10.11
N LYS A 808 -37.42 10.40 10.76
CA LYS A 808 -36.93 10.65 12.13
C LYS A 808 -35.75 11.61 12.23
N VAL A 809 -35.01 11.82 11.14
CA VAL A 809 -33.79 12.67 11.14
C VAL A 809 -34.13 14.13 11.49
N GLN A 810 -33.49 14.73 12.49
CA GLN A 810 -33.63 16.18 12.76
C GLN A 810 -32.32 16.95 12.58
N THR A 811 -31.22 16.22 12.41
CA THR A 811 -29.87 16.76 12.29
C THR A 811 -29.58 17.18 10.82
N PRO A 812 -29.00 18.36 10.59
CA PRO A 812 -28.46 18.76 9.29
C PRO A 812 -27.40 17.78 8.76
N ILE A 813 -27.50 17.40 7.49
CA ILE A 813 -26.62 16.40 6.87
C ILE A 813 -25.84 16.98 5.68
N LEU A 814 -24.52 16.85 5.69
CA LEU A 814 -23.67 17.00 4.51
C LEU A 814 -23.40 15.63 3.90
N ILE A 815 -23.76 15.43 2.63
CA ILE A 815 -23.52 14.19 1.90
C ILE A 815 -22.42 14.47 0.86
N MET A 816 -21.36 13.67 0.84
CA MET A 816 -20.41 13.66 -0.28
C MET A 816 -20.46 12.30 -0.96
N HIS A 817 -20.84 12.25 -2.23
CA HIS A 817 -20.84 11.00 -3.00
C HIS A 817 -20.55 11.36 -4.45
N ASN A 818 -19.64 10.64 -5.10
CA ASN A 818 -19.25 10.93 -6.47
C ASN A 818 -19.96 9.99 -7.45
N ASP A 819 -20.23 10.47 -8.65
CA ASP A 819 -20.97 9.75 -9.68
C ASP A 819 -20.21 8.58 -10.34
N ALA A 820 -18.88 8.55 -10.25
CA ALA A 820 -18.04 7.44 -10.72
C ALA A 820 -17.61 6.48 -9.58
N ASP A 821 -18.32 6.48 -8.45
CA ASP A 821 -18.06 5.58 -7.33
C ASP A 821 -18.23 4.10 -7.71
N GLY A 822 -17.09 3.41 -7.85
CA GLY A 822 -17.04 1.98 -8.14
C GLY A 822 -17.23 1.06 -6.92
N HIS A 823 -17.33 1.61 -5.71
CA HIS A 823 -17.44 0.90 -4.44
C HIS A 823 -18.83 0.95 -3.82
N VAL A 824 -19.56 2.06 -3.89
CA VAL A 824 -20.94 2.23 -3.41
C VAL A 824 -21.76 2.85 -4.54
N PRO A 825 -22.95 2.33 -4.89
CA PRO A 825 -23.70 2.86 -6.03
C PRO A 825 -24.07 4.32 -5.75
N TRP A 826 -23.75 5.21 -6.70
CA TRP A 826 -24.08 6.64 -6.66
C TRP A 826 -25.52 6.94 -6.21
N TYR A 827 -26.47 6.09 -6.63
CA TYR A 827 -27.88 6.22 -6.27
C TYR A 827 -28.16 6.12 -4.76
N GLN A 828 -27.26 5.58 -3.93
CA GLN A 828 -27.43 5.62 -2.47
C GLN A 828 -27.33 7.06 -1.93
N GLY A 829 -26.38 7.86 -2.40
CA GLY A 829 -26.28 9.28 -2.06
C GLY A 829 -27.46 10.08 -2.61
N ILE A 830 -27.92 9.77 -3.83
CA ILE A 830 -29.12 10.38 -4.42
C ILE A 830 -30.38 10.03 -3.61
N GLU A 831 -30.60 8.76 -3.27
CA GLU A 831 -31.73 8.31 -2.44
C GLU A 831 -31.75 9.05 -1.11
N TYR A 832 -30.59 9.22 -0.47
CA TYR A 832 -30.47 9.97 0.78
C TYR A 832 -30.85 11.45 0.61
N PHE A 833 -30.22 12.15 -0.34
CA PHE A 833 -30.45 13.57 -0.57
C PHE A 833 -31.91 13.85 -0.96
N VAL A 834 -32.48 13.07 -1.88
CA VAL A 834 -33.85 13.26 -2.36
C VAL A 834 -34.87 12.98 -1.25
N ALA A 835 -34.65 11.96 -0.42
CA ALA A 835 -35.52 11.68 0.73
C ALA A 835 -35.51 12.83 1.75
N MET A 836 -34.33 13.31 2.14
CA MET A 836 -34.17 14.45 3.06
C MET A 836 -34.82 15.72 2.50
N LYS A 837 -34.58 16.02 1.22
CA LYS A 837 -35.18 17.16 0.52
C LYS A 837 -36.70 17.06 0.46
N ARG A 838 -37.25 15.87 0.17
CA ARG A 838 -38.71 15.64 0.12
C ARG A 838 -39.39 15.88 1.47
N LEU A 839 -38.67 15.59 2.56
CA LEU A 839 -39.10 15.78 3.94
C LEU A 839 -38.84 17.20 4.47
N GLY A 840 -38.27 18.10 3.65
CA GLY A 840 -38.00 19.49 4.03
C GLY A 840 -36.88 19.64 5.07
N LYS A 841 -35.93 18.70 5.10
CA LYS A 841 -34.85 18.68 6.10
C LYS A 841 -33.55 19.30 5.55
N PRO A 842 -32.78 20.05 6.36
CA PRO A 842 -31.52 20.64 5.91
C PRO A 842 -30.53 19.57 5.47
N CYS A 843 -30.15 19.61 4.18
CA CYS A 843 -29.15 18.71 3.62
C CYS A 843 -28.44 19.33 2.41
N TRP A 844 -27.20 18.90 2.18
CA TRP A 844 -26.39 19.27 1.02
C TRP A 844 -25.76 18.04 0.40
N LEU A 845 -25.55 18.06 -0.92
CA LEU A 845 -24.89 16.99 -1.66
C LEU A 845 -23.70 17.58 -2.43
N LEU A 846 -22.50 17.08 -2.13
CA LEU A 846 -21.28 17.32 -2.89
C LEU A 846 -21.05 16.14 -3.84
N ASN A 847 -20.95 16.42 -5.14
CA ASN A 847 -20.53 15.47 -6.17
C ASN A 847 -19.31 16.05 -6.89
N TYR A 848 -18.16 15.40 -6.73
CA TYR A 848 -17.00 15.68 -7.55
C TYR A 848 -17.08 14.81 -8.81
N THR A 849 -17.66 15.35 -9.88
CA THR A 849 -17.93 14.61 -11.12
C THR A 849 -16.70 13.90 -11.67
N GLY A 850 -16.86 12.59 -11.95
CA GLY A 850 -15.82 11.71 -12.47
C GLY A 850 -14.87 11.15 -11.41
N GLU A 851 -14.94 11.60 -10.15
CA GLU A 851 -14.15 11.02 -9.06
C GLU A 851 -14.71 9.65 -8.63
N PRO A 852 -13.86 8.72 -8.16
CA PRO A 852 -14.29 7.41 -7.68
C PRO A 852 -14.90 7.53 -6.27
N HIS A 853 -14.79 6.48 -5.45
CA HIS A 853 -15.37 6.41 -4.11
C HIS A 853 -15.01 7.57 -3.15
N TRP A 854 -13.99 8.36 -3.48
CA TRP A 854 -13.52 9.56 -2.79
C TRP A 854 -12.81 10.47 -3.80
N PRO A 855 -12.70 11.79 -3.55
CA PRO A 855 -11.88 12.67 -4.38
C PRO A 855 -10.41 12.22 -4.40
N MET A 856 -9.88 11.94 -5.59
CA MET A 856 -8.48 11.59 -5.83
C MET A 856 -7.66 12.80 -6.29
N HIS A 857 -8.26 13.70 -7.09
CA HIS A 857 -7.57 14.91 -7.51
C HIS A 857 -7.35 15.84 -6.31
N MET A 858 -6.13 16.39 -6.19
CA MET A 858 -5.74 17.19 -5.03
C MET A 858 -6.65 18.42 -4.84
N ALA A 859 -7.03 19.10 -5.93
CA ALA A 859 -7.95 20.24 -5.87
C ALA A 859 -9.31 19.87 -5.25
N ASN A 860 -9.86 18.70 -5.60
CA ASN A 860 -11.14 18.21 -5.07
C ASN A 860 -11.02 17.80 -3.59
N ARG A 861 -9.87 17.23 -3.19
CA ARG A 861 -9.57 16.93 -1.78
C ARG A 861 -9.53 18.19 -0.91
N ILE A 862 -8.88 19.24 -1.42
CA ILE A 862 -8.79 20.56 -0.75
C ILE A 862 -10.18 21.19 -0.62
N ASP A 863 -10.96 21.20 -1.71
CA ASP A 863 -12.33 21.72 -1.72
C ASP A 863 -13.22 20.97 -0.71
N PHE A 864 -13.14 19.64 -0.67
CA PHE A 864 -13.90 18.81 0.26
C PHE A 864 -13.59 19.15 1.72
N GLN A 865 -12.31 19.20 2.09
CA GLN A 865 -11.91 19.57 3.46
C GLN A 865 -12.38 20.98 3.83
N ARG A 866 -12.30 21.93 2.90
CA ARG A 866 -12.76 23.31 3.13
C ARG A 866 -14.26 23.38 3.38
N ARG A 867 -15.08 22.75 2.54
CA ARG A 867 -16.55 22.72 2.69
C ARG A 867 -16.98 21.98 3.95
N MET A 868 -16.37 20.84 4.24
CA MET A 868 -16.65 20.07 5.45
C MET A 868 -16.30 20.87 6.72
N PHE A 869 -15.15 21.53 6.74
CA PHE A 869 -14.73 22.37 7.88
C PHE A 869 -15.69 23.56 8.09
N GLN A 870 -16.09 24.24 7.01
CA GLN A 870 -17.08 25.33 7.06
C GLN A 870 -18.45 24.83 7.56
N PHE A 871 -18.91 23.66 7.10
CA PHE A 871 -20.16 23.05 7.51
C PHE A 871 -20.20 22.79 9.02
N PHE A 872 -19.17 22.16 9.57
CA PHE A 872 -19.11 21.91 11.02
C PHE A 872 -18.95 23.20 11.83
N ASN A 873 -18.12 24.15 11.38
CA ASN A 873 -17.98 25.45 12.06
C ASN A 873 -19.30 26.21 12.15
N HIS A 874 -20.12 26.19 11.10
CA HIS A 874 -21.44 26.81 11.13
C HIS A 874 -22.32 26.22 12.25
N TYR A 875 -22.42 24.89 12.32
CA TYR A 875 -23.35 24.24 13.25
C TYR A 875 -22.82 24.10 14.68
N LEU A 876 -21.51 23.87 14.85
CA LEU A 876 -20.90 23.59 16.15
C LEU A 876 -20.30 24.84 16.80
N LYS A 877 -19.84 25.80 15.98
CA LYS A 877 -19.25 27.07 16.46
C LYS A 877 -20.11 28.30 16.17
N LYS A 878 -21.25 28.13 15.50
CA LYS A 878 -22.18 29.22 15.14
C LYS A 878 -21.55 30.28 14.24
N GLU A 879 -20.55 29.89 13.44
CA GLU A 879 -19.99 30.75 12.41
C GLU A 879 -21.06 31.04 11.33
N LYS A 880 -20.88 32.11 10.55
CA LYS A 880 -21.82 32.46 9.49
C LYS A 880 -21.94 31.32 8.47
N MET A 881 -23.17 30.99 8.06
CA MET A 881 -23.40 30.01 7.01
C MET A 881 -22.64 30.41 5.74
N PRO A 882 -21.82 29.52 5.14
CA PRO A 882 -21.08 29.84 3.94
C PRO A 882 -22.01 29.97 2.72
N LYS A 883 -21.60 30.76 1.72
CA LYS A 883 -22.43 31.10 0.55
C LYS A 883 -22.92 29.85 -0.19
N TRP A 884 -22.03 28.87 -0.40
CA TRP A 884 -22.41 27.60 -1.06
C TRP A 884 -23.49 26.81 -0.31
N MET A 885 -23.65 26.98 1.01
CA MET A 885 -24.72 26.34 1.77
C MET A 885 -26.04 27.09 1.64
N SER A 886 -26.01 28.43 1.72
CA SER A 886 -27.22 29.25 1.71
C SER A 886 -27.81 29.46 0.32
N GLU A 887 -26.96 29.58 -0.70
CA GLU A 887 -27.35 29.96 -2.07
C GLU A 887 -27.13 28.81 -3.08
N GLY A 888 -26.26 27.85 -2.75
CA GLY A 888 -25.78 26.85 -3.72
C GLY A 888 -24.81 27.47 -4.75
N VAL A 889 -24.43 26.67 -5.75
CA VAL A 889 -23.69 27.12 -6.93
C VAL A 889 -24.46 26.65 -8.16
N PRO A 890 -25.09 27.55 -8.94
CA PRO A 890 -25.81 27.16 -10.14
C PRO A 890 -24.89 26.47 -11.14
N ALA A 891 -25.41 25.46 -11.87
CA ALA A 891 -24.62 24.70 -12.84
C ALA A 891 -23.99 25.57 -13.94
N VAL A 892 -24.65 26.69 -14.29
CA VAL A 892 -24.13 27.66 -15.27
C VAL A 892 -22.99 28.53 -14.71
N GLU A 893 -22.92 28.69 -13.38
CA GLU A 893 -21.91 29.52 -12.70
C GLU A 893 -20.68 28.72 -12.25
N GLN A 894 -20.79 27.39 -12.15
CA GLN A 894 -19.71 26.49 -11.70
C GLN A 894 -18.36 26.72 -12.41
N PRO A 895 -18.28 27.00 -13.73
CA PRO A 895 -17.00 27.28 -14.39
C PRO A 895 -16.38 28.63 -14.00
N PHE A 896 -17.15 29.53 -13.39
CA PHE A 896 -16.76 30.92 -13.11
C PHE A 896 -16.54 31.19 -11.61
N GLU A 897 -17.29 30.52 -10.72
CA GLU A 897 -17.17 30.66 -9.26
C GLU A 897 -17.25 29.33 -8.51
N LEU A 898 -16.53 29.25 -7.37
CA LEU A 898 -16.54 28.09 -6.47
C LEU A 898 -17.59 28.20 -5.34
N GLY A 899 -18.19 29.39 -5.15
CA GLY A 899 -19.22 29.64 -4.14
C GLY A 899 -18.73 29.78 -2.69
N TYR A 900 -17.45 30.11 -2.48
CA TYR A 900 -16.90 30.37 -1.14
C TYR A 900 -17.27 31.76 -0.59
#